data_AF-A0A8J5QXU7-F1
#
_entry.id   AF-A0A8J5QXU7-F1
#
_cell.length_a   1.000
_cell.length_b   1.000
_cell.length_c   1.000
_cell.angle_alpha   90.00
_cell.angle_beta   90.00
_cell.angle_gamma   90.00
#
_symmetry.space_group_name_H-M   'P 1'
#
loop_
_entity.id
_entity.type
_entity.pdbx_description
1 polymer ?
#
loop_
_entity_poly.entity_id
_entity_poly.type
_entity_poly.pdbx_seq_one_letter_code
_entity_poly.pdbx_strand_id
1 'polypeptide(L)'
;MDVGELLSYKPPSTTKRNHEDEDEDEDEWENSKKKKINKTPYHPRQSYAREVELTPVRSQPEPPTPTRNPSRAGESNAKEMVEPELTEQQKAEILKLVETETPEFEALDETNLKRMVLLFMESEVELHETLQELHIVSTNPDLYPMMVELRAIPSLLELLSHENTDIAVGVVDLLQDLTDVDVLQESQEGADALIDALLDQQVSALLVQNLDRLDETVKEEGDGVFNTLAIFENLLEFRPELCVDAGKQGLLQWLLRRLKAKLPFDVNKLYASEILSILLQNSSENKLLLGDLDGIDVLLQQLAYYKRHDPQTAEEQEMMENLFNVLCSSLMETVNRDRFLRGEGLQLMNLMLREKKLSRNGSLKVLDHAMNGPDGKDNCSKFVDILGLRTIFPLFMKTPSKNRKKIFTAEEHEEHVVSIIASMLKNCKGPQRQRLLSKFTENDYEKVDRLMELHFKYLEKVEEVESNAKEDDDEEESYLKRLENGLYTLQLVDYILLEACAGCLPAVKQRVTRILSQRRASLKTIRHIMREYAGNLGEAGDAEGRRDSWFSLLYCGTQWHGTLASTSYRALPNTAACSFILRQEARKRATLHGVCRVVCLIIHDHNGGSIYEEREFTLEVHNDAAQIDCYRVGQLFALFKQSKEKKLPTINETDNERVIVDAYAVVVLVVE
;
A
#
# COMPACT_ATOMS: atom_id res chain seq x y z
N MET A 1 -24.24 12.11 14.07
CA MET A 1 -24.91 12.81 12.95
C MET A 1 -26.29 12.19 12.81
N ASP A 2 -27.35 12.99 12.89
CA ASP A 2 -28.73 12.50 12.92
C ASP A 2 -29.22 12.15 11.51
N VAL A 3 -29.75 10.93 11.36
CA VAL A 3 -30.11 10.28 10.08
C VAL A 3 -31.34 10.93 9.44
N GLY A 4 -32.14 11.66 10.22
CA GLY A 4 -33.36 12.31 9.76
C GLY A 4 -33.14 13.45 8.74
N GLU A 5 -32.10 14.26 8.90
CA GLU A 5 -31.89 15.46 8.07
C GLU A 5 -31.46 15.13 6.63
N LEU A 6 -30.73 14.04 6.44
CA LEU A 6 -30.21 13.60 5.13
C LEU A 6 -31.31 13.07 4.20
N LEU A 7 -32.42 12.58 4.75
CA LEU A 7 -33.53 12.01 3.97
C LEU A 7 -34.55 13.07 3.54
N SER A 8 -34.51 14.28 4.12
CA SER A 8 -35.46 15.37 3.82
C SER A 8 -35.01 16.35 2.74
N TYR A 9 -33.77 16.25 2.23
CA TYR A 9 -33.25 17.24 1.30
C TYR A 9 -33.77 17.06 -0.14
N LYS A 10 -34.53 18.04 -0.63
CA LYS A 10 -34.90 18.19 -2.06
C LYS A 10 -34.22 19.42 -2.65
N PRO A 11 -33.42 19.30 -3.73
CA PRO A 11 -32.73 20.44 -4.32
C PRO A 11 -33.71 21.38 -5.07
N PRO A 12 -33.48 22.71 -5.06
CA PRO A 12 -34.29 23.66 -5.82
C PRO A 12 -34.04 23.53 -7.33
N SER A 13 -35.10 23.65 -8.14
CA SER A 13 -34.99 23.62 -9.60
C SER A 13 -34.27 24.87 -10.11
N THR A 14 -33.15 24.69 -10.78
CA THR A 14 -32.37 25.79 -11.36
C THR A 14 -33.02 26.32 -12.64
N THR A 15 -33.17 27.64 -12.71
CA THR A 15 -33.52 28.39 -13.93
C THR A 15 -32.32 28.42 -14.88
N LYS A 16 -32.56 28.14 -16.17
CA LYS A 16 -31.56 28.22 -17.26
C LYS A 16 -30.92 29.61 -17.32
N ARG A 17 -29.59 29.70 -17.31
CA ARG A 17 -28.83 30.91 -17.66
C ARG A 17 -28.07 30.69 -18.97
N ASN A 18 -28.06 31.74 -19.81
CA ASN A 18 -27.40 31.80 -21.11
C ASN A 18 -25.89 31.96 -20.96
N HIS A 19 -25.15 31.35 -21.88
CA HIS A 19 -23.73 31.57 -22.15
C HIS A 19 -23.56 32.94 -22.83
N GLU A 20 -22.76 33.85 -22.25
CA GLU A 20 -22.00 34.88 -22.99
C GLU A 20 -21.06 35.76 -22.11
N ASP A 21 -21.02 35.64 -20.78
CA ASP A 21 -20.24 36.58 -19.92
C ASP A 21 -19.01 35.97 -19.19
N GLU A 22 -18.24 35.04 -19.79
CA GLU A 22 -17.08 34.40 -19.11
C GLU A 22 -15.69 34.95 -19.51
N ASP A 23 -15.58 35.88 -20.47
CA ASP A 23 -14.29 36.25 -21.06
C ASP A 23 -13.69 37.59 -20.58
N GLU A 24 -14.33 38.35 -19.69
CA GLU A 24 -13.84 39.69 -19.28
C GLU A 24 -13.12 39.76 -17.91
N ASP A 25 -13.23 38.74 -17.06
CA ASP A 25 -12.68 38.79 -15.69
C ASP A 25 -11.23 38.24 -15.56
N GLU A 26 -10.64 37.65 -16.60
CA GLU A 26 -9.30 37.05 -16.54
C GLU A 26 -8.15 38.07 -16.72
N ASP A 27 -8.41 39.22 -17.36
CA ASP A 27 -7.36 40.18 -17.76
C ASP A 27 -6.88 41.11 -16.63
N GLU A 28 -7.67 41.31 -15.56
CA GLU A 28 -7.25 42.17 -14.44
C GLU A 28 -6.27 41.49 -13.46
N TRP A 29 -6.25 40.15 -13.42
CA TRP A 29 -5.37 39.39 -12.51
C TRP A 29 -3.92 39.30 -13.04
N GLU A 30 -3.72 39.23 -14.36
CA GLU A 30 -2.39 39.09 -14.96
C GLU A 30 -1.50 40.35 -14.83
N ASN A 31 -2.09 41.54 -14.77
CA ASN A 31 -1.32 42.79 -14.72
C ASN A 31 -0.64 43.03 -13.36
N SER A 32 -1.11 42.36 -12.30
CA SER A 32 -0.55 42.50 -10.95
C SER A 32 0.74 41.69 -10.72
N LYS A 33 1.07 40.71 -11.58
CA LYS A 33 2.29 39.88 -11.45
C LYS A 33 3.53 40.44 -12.14
N LYS A 34 3.41 41.43 -13.04
CA LYS A 34 4.54 41.95 -13.83
C LYS A 34 5.38 43.05 -13.15
N LYS A 35 5.13 43.37 -11.87
CA LYS A 35 5.98 44.28 -11.09
C LYS A 35 6.38 43.66 -9.75
N LYS A 36 7.45 42.85 -9.75
CA LYS A 36 8.54 42.83 -8.76
C LYS A 36 9.35 41.54 -8.90
N ILE A 37 10.43 41.61 -9.68
CA ILE A 37 11.64 40.83 -9.45
C ILE A 37 12.65 41.83 -8.91
N ASN A 38 13.12 41.65 -7.67
CA ASN A 38 14.42 42.12 -7.22
C ASN A 38 14.81 41.50 -5.86
N LYS A 39 15.86 40.65 -5.94
CA LYS A 39 17.00 40.49 -5.02
C LYS A 39 16.74 40.62 -3.51
N THR A 40 16.88 39.49 -2.82
CA THR A 40 17.04 39.38 -1.36
C THR A 40 18.38 39.96 -0.89
N PRO A 41 18.41 40.83 0.13
CA PRO A 41 19.59 41.08 0.95
C PRO A 41 19.42 40.52 2.37
N TYR A 42 20.54 40.02 2.88
CA TYR A 42 20.81 39.58 4.25
C TYR A 42 20.84 40.78 5.25
N HIS A 43 20.65 40.47 6.56
CA HIS A 43 20.77 41.31 7.79
C HIS A 43 19.54 42.12 8.27
N PRO A 44 19.48 42.54 9.57
CA PRO A 44 19.75 41.84 10.84
C PRO A 44 18.70 42.15 11.96
N ARG A 45 18.82 41.46 13.11
CA ARG A 45 18.07 41.60 14.38
C ARG A 45 17.77 43.06 14.80
N GLN A 46 16.52 43.33 15.22
CA GLN A 46 16.17 44.45 16.12
C GLN A 46 15.12 44.01 17.15
N SER A 47 15.51 44.09 18.41
CA SER A 47 14.74 43.84 19.62
C SER A 47 13.78 45.00 19.93
N TYR A 48 12.53 44.68 20.27
CA TYR A 48 11.62 45.60 20.95
C TYR A 48 11.23 44.99 22.30
N ALA A 49 11.60 45.68 23.37
CA ALA A 49 11.24 45.36 24.73
C ALA A 49 9.79 45.76 25.02
N ARG A 50 9.04 44.92 25.74
CA ARG A 50 7.83 45.32 26.46
C ARG A 50 7.70 44.59 27.79
N GLU A 51 7.29 45.37 28.79
CA GLU A 51 7.36 45.15 30.24
C GLU A 51 6.47 44.01 30.75
N VAL A 52 6.94 43.33 31.81
CA VAL A 52 6.18 42.33 32.58
C VAL A 52 5.69 42.97 33.88
N GLU A 53 4.38 42.98 34.10
CA GLU A 53 3.74 43.30 35.39
C GLU A 53 3.71 42.05 36.29
N LEU A 54 4.12 42.24 37.56
CA LEU A 54 4.10 41.24 38.64
C LEU A 54 2.72 41.13 39.30
N THR A 55 2.38 39.94 39.82
CA THR A 55 1.72 39.64 41.13
C THR A 55 1.23 38.16 41.18
N PRO A 56 0.86 37.57 42.35
CA PRO A 56 1.73 37.21 43.48
C PRO A 56 1.60 35.73 43.94
N VAL A 57 2.64 35.25 44.64
CA VAL A 57 2.77 33.90 45.23
C VAL A 57 1.82 33.69 46.42
N ARG A 58 1.24 32.47 46.55
CA ARG A 58 0.56 31.98 47.76
C ARG A 58 1.14 30.64 48.22
N SER A 59 1.44 30.58 49.51
CA SER A 59 2.13 29.53 50.27
C SER A 59 1.18 28.48 50.87
N GLN A 60 1.68 27.25 51.09
CA GLN A 60 1.71 26.48 52.36
C GLN A 60 2.27 25.04 52.17
N PRO A 61 2.78 24.36 53.23
CA PRO A 61 3.90 23.39 53.18
C PRO A 61 3.55 21.91 53.46
N GLU A 62 4.45 20.99 53.09
CA GLU A 62 4.39 19.55 53.39
C GLU A 62 5.30 19.10 54.57
N PRO A 63 4.99 17.97 55.26
CA PRO A 63 5.60 17.55 56.53
C PRO A 63 6.77 16.53 56.39
N PRO A 64 7.54 16.25 57.48
CA PRO A 64 8.85 15.60 57.42
C PRO A 64 8.85 14.07 57.60
N THR A 65 9.83 13.41 56.98
CA THR A 65 10.09 11.96 57.04
C THR A 65 11.09 11.59 58.16
N PRO A 66 10.87 10.50 58.92
CA PRO A 66 11.78 10.06 59.99
C PRO A 66 12.81 9.00 59.56
N THR A 67 13.99 9.08 60.18
CA THR A 67 15.17 8.21 60.08
C THR A 67 15.02 6.91 60.89
N ARG A 68 15.52 5.75 60.39
CA ARG A 68 16.12 4.69 61.24
C ARG A 68 17.03 3.68 60.49
N ASN A 69 18.14 3.38 61.16
CA ASN A 69 19.29 2.54 60.83
C ASN A 69 19.05 1.08 60.38
N PRO A 70 20.06 0.47 59.70
CA PRO A 70 19.97 -0.83 59.04
C PRO A 70 20.37 -2.00 59.96
N SER A 71 19.85 -3.19 59.65
CA SER A 71 20.36 -4.46 60.18
C SER A 71 20.27 -5.57 59.14
N ARG A 72 21.47 -6.08 58.80
CA ARG A 72 21.80 -7.49 58.51
C ARG A 72 21.40 -8.06 57.13
N ALA A 73 22.38 -8.06 56.24
CA ALA A 73 22.45 -8.89 55.03
C ALA A 73 22.95 -10.32 55.35
N GLY A 74 22.55 -11.27 54.50
CA GLY A 74 23.10 -12.63 54.40
C GLY A 74 23.54 -12.91 52.96
N GLU A 75 24.84 -13.14 52.82
CA GLU A 75 25.70 -13.79 51.80
C GLU A 75 25.12 -14.38 50.49
N SER A 76 25.81 -14.08 49.37
CA SER A 76 26.55 -15.10 48.57
C SER A 76 27.47 -14.50 47.47
N ASN A 77 28.79 -14.69 47.66
CA ASN A 77 29.98 -14.74 46.77
C ASN A 77 29.95 -14.35 45.27
N ALA A 78 30.88 -13.46 44.87
CA ALA A 78 31.85 -13.68 43.79
C ALA A 78 33.02 -12.65 43.76
N LYS A 79 34.24 -13.13 44.04
CA LYS A 79 35.60 -12.69 43.60
C LYS A 79 36.01 -11.21 43.76
N GLU A 80 36.71 -10.92 44.85
CA GLU A 80 37.55 -9.73 45.04
C GLU A 80 38.80 -9.78 44.14
N MET A 81 38.96 -8.74 43.31
CA MET A 81 40.26 -8.29 42.82
C MET A 81 40.94 -7.52 43.96
N VAL A 82 42.21 -7.84 44.22
CA VAL A 82 43.00 -7.21 45.28
C VAL A 82 43.26 -5.74 44.91
N GLU A 83 42.67 -4.80 45.66
CA GLU A 83 43.02 -3.38 45.62
C GLU A 83 44.47 -3.19 46.09
N PRO A 84 45.27 -2.34 45.41
CA PRO A 84 46.60 -2.00 45.89
C PRO A 84 46.52 -1.19 47.18
N GLU A 85 47.07 -1.72 48.28
CA GLU A 85 47.15 -1.02 49.56
C GLU A 85 48.01 0.25 49.42
N LEU A 86 47.35 1.41 49.34
CA LEU A 86 47.98 2.71 49.43
C LEU A 86 48.65 2.86 50.80
N THR A 87 49.92 3.26 50.79
CA THR A 87 50.67 3.54 52.03
C THR A 87 50.03 4.72 52.79
N GLU A 88 50.15 4.74 54.11
CA GLU A 88 49.59 5.80 54.96
C GLU A 88 50.07 7.22 54.58
N GLN A 89 51.21 7.34 53.90
CA GLN A 89 51.68 8.60 53.32
C GLN A 89 50.89 9.02 52.07
N GLN A 90 50.53 8.08 51.19
CA GLN A 90 49.71 8.36 50.01
C GLN A 90 48.26 8.69 50.41
N LYS A 91 47.73 8.02 51.45
CA LYS A 91 46.43 8.39 52.03
C LYS A 91 46.45 9.79 52.63
N ALA A 92 47.54 10.18 53.29
CA ALA A 92 47.68 11.52 53.85
C ALA A 92 47.84 12.60 52.77
N GLU A 93 48.51 12.31 51.65
CA GLU A 93 48.58 13.21 50.49
C GLU A 93 47.24 13.36 49.76
N ILE A 94 46.51 12.25 49.57
CA ILE A 94 45.15 12.28 49.01
C ILE A 94 44.19 13.03 49.93
N LEU A 95 44.28 12.82 51.25
CA LEU A 95 43.47 13.56 52.23
C LEU A 95 43.79 15.06 52.19
N LYS A 96 45.05 15.43 51.98
CA LYS A 96 45.47 16.82 51.86
C LYS A 96 44.98 17.48 50.56
N LEU A 97 44.94 16.72 49.45
CA LEU A 97 44.37 17.15 48.18
C LEU A 97 42.84 17.32 48.28
N VAL A 98 42.17 16.36 48.93
CA VAL A 98 40.72 16.40 49.17
C VAL A 98 40.34 17.53 50.12
N GLU A 99 41.10 17.80 51.19
CA GLU A 99 40.83 18.92 52.10
C GLU A 99 41.13 20.30 51.49
N THR A 100 41.99 20.38 50.46
CA THR A 100 42.17 21.63 49.68
C THR A 100 41.13 21.83 48.58
N GLU A 101 40.40 20.78 48.19
CA GLU A 101 39.39 20.81 47.13
C GLU A 101 37.97 20.49 47.61
N THR A 102 37.72 20.33 48.91
CA THR A 102 36.35 20.37 49.43
C THR A 102 35.83 21.79 49.22
N PRO A 103 34.82 22.03 48.37
CA PRO A 103 34.16 23.32 48.38
C PRO A 103 33.59 23.48 49.79
N GLU A 104 34.04 24.50 50.51
CA GLU A 104 33.36 24.94 51.73
C GLU A 104 31.88 25.05 51.36
N PHE A 105 31.04 24.20 51.95
CA PHE A 105 29.60 24.26 51.70
C PHE A 105 29.09 25.51 52.43
N GLU A 106 29.30 26.67 51.80
CA GLU A 106 28.72 27.93 52.21
C GLU A 106 27.20 27.76 52.23
N ALA A 107 26.54 28.38 53.21
CA ALA A 107 25.09 28.29 53.33
C ALA A 107 24.43 28.63 51.98
N LEU A 108 23.40 27.87 51.60
CA LEU A 108 22.63 28.06 50.35
C LEU A 108 21.88 29.40 50.44
N ASP A 109 22.59 30.50 50.22
CA ASP A 109 22.08 31.85 50.18
C ASP A 109 21.80 32.25 48.72
N GLU A 110 21.11 33.37 48.53
CA GLU A 110 20.71 33.83 47.19
C GLU A 110 21.91 34.06 46.25
N THR A 111 23.08 34.38 46.82
CA THR A 111 24.33 34.66 46.11
C THR A 111 25.01 33.38 45.64
N ASN A 112 25.07 32.37 46.50
CA ASN A 112 25.64 31.07 46.17
C ASN A 112 24.74 30.27 45.25
N LEU A 113 23.42 30.38 45.40
CA LEU A 113 22.49 29.83 44.43
C LEU A 113 22.69 30.47 43.04
N LYS A 114 22.82 31.81 42.96
CA LYS A 114 23.13 32.50 41.70
C LYS A 114 24.48 32.04 41.13
N ARG A 115 25.50 31.87 41.96
CA ARG A 115 26.83 31.42 41.52
C ARG A 115 26.80 29.97 41.00
N MET A 116 26.12 29.07 41.69
CA MET A 116 25.95 27.68 41.26
C MET A 116 25.17 27.59 39.95
N VAL A 117 24.10 28.39 39.80
CA VAL A 117 23.33 28.48 38.55
C VAL A 117 24.21 29.03 37.41
N LEU A 118 25.02 30.05 37.66
CA LEU A 118 25.93 30.60 36.64
C LEU A 118 27.01 29.60 36.21
N LEU A 119 27.64 28.90 37.15
CA LEU A 119 28.64 27.86 36.84
C LEU A 119 28.02 26.69 36.06
N PHE A 120 26.80 26.29 36.44
CA PHE A 120 26.05 25.28 35.70
C PHE A 120 25.76 25.75 34.26
N MET A 121 25.30 26.99 34.09
CA MET A 121 25.09 27.56 32.75
C MET A 121 26.38 27.65 31.93
N GLU A 122 27.51 28.00 32.54
CA GLU A 122 28.82 28.02 31.85
C GLU A 122 29.22 26.61 31.37
N SER A 123 29.02 25.57 32.19
CA SER A 123 29.30 24.19 31.76
C SER A 123 28.38 23.68 30.66
N GLU A 124 27.11 24.10 30.65
CA GLU A 124 26.15 23.77 29.57
C GLU A 124 26.55 24.39 28.23
N VAL A 125 27.02 25.65 28.28
CA VAL A 125 27.48 26.37 27.10
C VAL A 125 28.76 25.72 26.55
N GLU A 126 29.72 25.37 27.41
CA GLU A 126 30.95 24.69 27.00
C GLU A 126 30.68 23.31 26.39
N LEU A 127 29.72 22.56 26.95
CA LEU A 127 29.26 21.29 26.39
C LEU A 127 28.63 21.48 25.00
N HIS A 128 27.78 22.50 24.84
CA HIS A 128 27.20 22.83 23.54
C HIS A 128 28.26 23.27 22.51
N GLU A 129 29.23 24.09 22.90
CA GLU A 129 30.36 24.46 22.04
C GLU A 129 31.17 23.23 21.60
N THR A 130 31.41 22.28 22.50
CA THR A 130 32.10 21.02 22.19
C THR A 130 31.30 20.18 21.18
N LEU A 131 29.96 20.13 21.31
CA LEU A 131 29.10 19.45 20.32
C LEU A 131 29.23 20.10 18.94
N GLN A 132 29.27 21.44 18.88
CA GLN A 132 29.45 22.18 17.64
C GLN A 132 30.81 21.90 16.98
N GLU A 133 31.89 21.78 17.77
CA GLU A 133 33.20 21.42 17.25
C GLU A 133 33.25 19.99 16.69
N LEU A 134 32.47 19.06 17.25
CA LEU A 134 32.40 17.66 16.79
C LEU A 134 31.79 17.50 15.40
N HIS A 135 31.05 18.48 14.87
CA HIS A 135 30.55 18.43 13.49
C HIS A 135 31.67 18.32 12.45
N ILE A 136 32.90 18.75 12.76
CA ILE A 136 34.01 18.54 11.81
C ILE A 136 34.28 17.06 11.54
N VAL A 137 33.93 16.17 12.48
CA VAL A 137 34.11 14.72 12.34
C VAL A 137 33.18 14.16 11.28
N SER A 138 31.99 14.73 11.07
CA SER A 138 31.08 14.26 10.01
C SER A 138 31.66 14.46 8.61
N THR A 139 32.61 15.38 8.44
CA THR A 139 33.30 15.59 7.15
C THR A 139 34.38 14.53 6.85
N ASN A 140 34.63 13.59 7.76
CA ASN A 140 35.64 12.55 7.59
C ASN A 140 35.20 11.20 8.21
N PRO A 141 34.38 10.42 7.48
CA PRO A 141 33.82 9.17 7.99
C PRO A 141 34.86 8.07 8.27
N ASP A 142 36.09 8.16 7.76
CA ASP A 142 37.19 7.26 8.14
C ASP A 142 37.55 7.33 9.64
N LEU A 143 37.15 8.40 10.33
CA LEU A 143 37.36 8.58 11.77
C LEU A 143 36.25 7.96 12.63
N TYR A 144 35.14 7.51 12.03
CA TYR A 144 34.02 6.95 12.78
C TYR A 144 34.38 5.69 13.60
N PRO A 145 35.23 4.76 13.12
CA PRO A 145 35.64 3.62 13.94
C PRO A 145 36.37 4.06 15.22
N MET A 146 37.19 5.11 15.15
CA MET A 146 37.87 5.68 16.31
C MET A 146 36.87 6.31 17.29
N MET A 147 35.85 7.00 16.77
CA MET A 147 34.77 7.57 17.59
C MET A 147 33.99 6.48 18.36
N VAL A 148 33.76 5.33 17.72
CA VAL A 148 33.14 4.16 18.35
C VAL A 148 34.06 3.55 19.41
N GLU A 149 35.35 3.36 19.11
CA GLU A 149 36.35 2.83 20.06
C GLU A 149 36.48 3.70 21.32
N LEU A 150 36.41 5.02 21.15
CA LEU A 150 36.47 5.99 22.26
C LEU A 150 35.17 6.12 23.05
N ARG A 151 34.13 5.34 22.70
CA ARG A 151 32.79 5.39 23.31
C ARG A 151 32.13 6.77 23.27
N ALA A 152 32.36 7.52 22.19
CA ALA A 152 31.66 8.78 21.97
C ALA A 152 30.16 8.53 21.67
N ILE A 153 29.81 7.49 20.91
CA ILE A 153 28.42 7.21 20.52
C ILE A 153 27.50 6.99 21.73
N PRO A 154 27.81 6.11 22.72
CA PRO A 154 26.98 5.99 23.91
C PRO A 154 26.84 7.30 24.68
N SER A 155 27.92 8.08 24.79
CA SER A 155 27.92 9.37 25.48
C SER A 155 27.02 10.39 24.80
N LEU A 156 27.06 10.47 23.46
CA LEU A 156 26.16 11.31 22.67
C LEU A 156 24.70 10.89 22.85
N LEU A 157 24.41 9.59 22.79
CA LEU A 157 23.05 9.08 22.94
C LEU A 157 22.46 9.29 24.35
N GLU A 158 23.29 9.28 25.40
CA GLU A 158 22.86 9.65 26.76
C GLU A 158 22.41 11.13 26.82
N LEU A 159 23.08 12.02 26.10
CA LEU A 159 22.75 13.44 26.03
C LEU A 159 21.41 13.72 25.32
N LEU A 160 20.83 12.77 24.57
CA LEU A 160 19.47 12.91 24.04
C LEU A 160 18.41 13.04 25.15
N SER A 161 18.69 12.50 26.33
CA SER A 161 17.79 12.58 27.50
C SER A 161 18.12 13.75 28.42
N HIS A 162 19.04 14.64 28.04
CA HIS A 162 19.50 15.76 28.84
C HIS A 162 18.34 16.72 29.21
N GLU A 163 18.34 17.32 30.40
CA GLU A 163 17.24 18.17 30.88
C GLU A 163 17.07 19.44 30.04
N ASN A 164 18.19 19.97 29.53
CA ASN A 164 18.20 21.07 28.56
C ASN A 164 17.95 20.56 27.14
N THR A 165 16.84 20.97 26.53
CA THR A 165 16.45 20.57 25.18
C THR A 165 17.42 21.08 24.13
N ASP A 166 18.09 22.22 24.34
CA ASP A 166 19.09 22.76 23.41
C ASP A 166 20.28 21.80 23.22
N ILE A 167 20.70 21.10 24.27
CA ILE A 167 21.76 20.09 24.19
C ILE A 167 21.28 18.88 23.39
N ALA A 168 20.07 18.39 23.68
CA ALA A 168 19.52 17.25 22.95
C ALA A 168 19.28 17.57 21.46
N VAL A 169 18.82 18.79 21.13
CA VAL A 169 18.71 19.27 19.75
C VAL A 169 20.09 19.36 19.10
N GLY A 170 21.10 19.86 19.82
CA GLY A 170 22.48 19.89 19.32
C GLY A 170 23.07 18.50 19.04
N VAL A 171 22.72 17.49 19.85
CA VAL A 171 23.09 16.09 19.57
C VAL A 171 22.36 15.56 18.34
N VAL A 172 21.06 15.85 18.19
CA VAL A 172 20.29 15.46 17.01
C VAL A 172 20.87 16.08 15.75
N ASP A 173 21.24 17.36 15.79
CA ASP A 173 21.87 18.07 14.68
C ASP A 173 23.20 17.40 14.27
N LEU A 174 24.07 17.09 15.25
CA LEU A 174 25.30 16.35 15.01
C LEU A 174 25.05 14.95 14.44
N LEU A 175 24.07 14.21 14.97
CA LEU A 175 23.72 12.88 14.47
C LEU A 175 23.17 12.93 13.05
N GLN A 176 22.41 13.97 12.68
CA GLN A 176 21.91 14.15 11.32
C GLN A 176 23.06 14.33 10.33
N ASP A 177 24.07 15.15 10.66
CA ASP A 177 25.27 15.31 9.84
C ASP A 177 26.11 14.01 9.77
N LEU A 178 26.28 13.32 10.90
CA LEU A 178 27.05 12.07 10.95
C LEU A 178 26.41 10.94 10.11
N THR A 179 25.08 10.97 9.99
CA THR A 179 24.30 9.97 9.27
C THR A 179 23.95 10.40 7.85
N ASP A 180 24.40 11.55 7.36
CA ASP A 180 24.13 11.98 5.99
C ASP A 180 24.56 10.93 4.96
N VAL A 181 23.68 10.61 4.02
CA VAL A 181 23.87 9.49 3.08
C VAL A 181 25.06 9.75 2.14
N ASP A 182 25.27 10.99 1.71
CA ASP A 182 26.40 11.33 0.83
C ASP A 182 27.72 11.16 1.58
N VAL A 183 27.76 11.54 2.86
CA VAL A 183 28.91 11.31 3.75
C VAL A 183 29.16 9.83 3.97
N LEU A 184 28.13 9.05 4.35
CA LEU A 184 28.29 7.62 4.65
C LEU A 184 28.82 6.81 3.46
N GLN A 185 28.53 7.25 2.23
CA GLN A 185 29.05 6.61 1.01
C GLN A 185 30.55 6.84 0.77
N GLU A 186 31.18 7.82 1.42
CA GLU A 186 32.62 8.07 1.26
C GLU A 186 33.47 6.98 1.92
N SER A 187 33.00 6.38 3.02
CA SER A 187 33.70 5.31 3.73
C SER A 187 32.73 4.26 4.30
N GLN A 188 32.61 3.14 3.59
CA GLN A 188 31.74 2.03 3.99
C GLN A 188 32.10 1.45 5.37
N GLU A 189 33.40 1.30 5.67
CA GLU A 189 33.86 0.75 6.96
C GLU A 189 33.51 1.68 8.12
N GLY A 190 33.66 2.99 7.93
CA GLY A 190 33.27 3.99 8.92
C GLY A 190 31.76 4.04 9.13
N ALA A 191 30.99 4.03 8.03
CA ALA A 191 29.54 4.01 8.07
C ALA A 191 29.00 2.77 8.80
N ASP A 192 29.52 1.58 8.47
CA ASP A 192 29.08 0.34 9.11
C ASP A 192 29.39 0.32 10.60
N ALA A 193 30.60 0.76 11.00
CA ALA A 193 30.97 0.86 12.41
C ALA A 193 30.08 1.83 13.21
N LEU A 194 29.77 3.00 12.63
CA LEU A 194 28.89 3.99 13.25
C LEU A 194 27.46 3.45 13.41
N ILE A 195 26.88 2.91 12.35
CA ILE A 195 25.48 2.44 12.35
C ILE A 195 25.34 1.24 13.29
N ASP A 196 26.27 0.30 13.28
CA ASP A 196 26.27 -0.83 14.23
C ASP A 196 26.28 -0.32 15.68
N ALA A 197 27.13 0.66 16.00
CA ALA A 197 27.20 1.23 17.34
C ALA A 197 25.91 1.96 17.75
N LEU A 198 25.25 2.67 16.83
CA LEU A 198 23.97 3.32 17.07
C LEU A 198 22.85 2.30 17.33
N LEU A 199 22.84 1.19 16.59
CA LEU A 199 21.85 0.12 16.72
C LEU A 199 22.01 -0.67 18.02
N ASP A 200 23.25 -0.97 18.40
CA ASP A 200 23.57 -1.62 19.68
C ASP A 200 23.03 -0.83 20.87
N GLN A 201 22.97 0.50 20.75
CA GLN A 201 22.44 1.41 21.77
C GLN A 201 20.96 1.76 21.59
N GLN A 202 20.23 1.09 20.69
CA GLN A 202 18.81 1.33 20.46
C GLN A 202 18.48 2.78 20.09
N VAL A 203 19.26 3.37 19.18
CA VAL A 203 19.11 4.78 18.74
C VAL A 203 17.65 5.13 18.39
N SER A 204 16.89 4.23 17.75
CA SER A 204 15.51 4.51 17.35
C SER A 204 14.60 4.76 18.56
N ALA A 205 14.73 3.97 19.62
CA ALA A 205 13.96 4.16 20.84
C ALA A 205 14.35 5.47 21.56
N LEU A 206 15.64 5.82 21.60
CA LEU A 206 16.13 7.03 22.25
C LEU A 206 15.70 8.30 21.49
N LEU A 207 15.78 8.29 20.16
CA LEU A 207 15.27 9.38 19.32
C LEU A 207 13.76 9.58 19.51
N VAL A 208 12.97 8.50 19.53
CA VAL A 208 11.52 8.59 19.76
C VAL A 208 11.18 9.12 21.16
N GLN A 209 11.95 8.74 22.19
CA GLN A 209 11.78 9.29 23.53
C GLN A 209 12.07 10.79 23.58
N ASN A 210 13.11 11.26 22.88
CA ASN A 210 13.39 12.69 22.77
C ASN A 210 12.27 13.41 22.00
N LEU A 211 11.75 12.84 20.91
CA LEU A 211 10.63 13.40 20.15
C LEU A 211 9.35 13.60 20.99
N ASP A 212 9.12 12.78 22.02
CA ASP A 212 7.93 12.88 22.86
C ASP A 212 7.94 14.08 23.83
N ARG A 213 9.11 14.69 24.06
CA ARG A 213 9.27 15.84 24.97
C ARG A 213 9.50 17.19 24.27
N LEU A 214 9.82 17.19 22.97
CA LEU A 214 10.03 18.41 22.20
C LEU A 214 8.70 19.15 21.94
N ASP A 215 8.73 20.47 22.08
CA ASP A 215 7.63 21.39 21.82
C ASP A 215 7.86 22.14 20.50
N GLU A 216 7.15 21.71 19.46
CA GLU A 216 7.22 22.31 18.12
C GLU A 216 6.71 23.76 18.04
N THR A 217 6.19 24.35 19.13
CA THR A 217 5.93 25.78 19.19
C THR A 217 7.21 26.60 19.39
N VAL A 218 8.28 25.98 19.86
CA VAL A 218 9.64 26.52 19.91
C VAL A 218 10.33 26.15 18.60
N LYS A 219 10.92 27.15 17.92
CA LYS A 219 11.46 26.96 16.57
C LYS A 219 12.61 25.95 16.59
N GLU A 220 13.53 26.11 17.52
CA GLU A 220 14.73 25.30 17.68
C GLU A 220 14.38 23.82 17.96
N GLU A 221 13.35 23.57 18.78
CA GLU A 221 12.86 22.22 19.04
C GLU A 221 12.09 21.64 17.84
N GLY A 222 11.36 22.48 17.10
CA GLY A 222 10.73 22.11 15.84
C GLY A 222 11.75 21.70 14.76
N ASP A 223 12.88 22.41 14.69
CA ASP A 223 14.03 22.05 13.84
C ASP A 223 14.65 20.72 14.33
N GLY A 224 14.71 20.48 15.65
CA GLY A 224 15.12 19.19 16.23
C GLY A 224 14.21 18.01 15.84
N VAL A 225 12.89 18.22 15.75
CA VAL A 225 11.96 17.21 15.24
C VAL A 225 12.25 16.91 13.77
N PHE A 226 12.47 17.94 12.95
CA PHE A 226 12.81 17.80 11.54
C PHE A 226 14.10 16.98 11.35
N ASN A 227 15.17 17.35 12.06
CA ASN A 227 16.45 16.65 11.98
C ASN A 227 16.36 15.20 12.49
N THR A 228 15.51 14.94 13.49
CA THR A 228 15.27 13.56 13.94
C THR A 228 14.63 12.70 12.85
N LEU A 229 13.67 13.26 12.09
CA LEU A 229 13.07 12.56 10.94
C LEU A 229 14.10 12.34 9.82
N ALA A 230 15.00 13.31 9.59
CA ALA A 230 16.11 13.17 8.65
C ALA A 230 17.10 12.06 9.03
N ILE A 231 17.44 11.92 10.32
CA ILE A 231 18.23 10.77 10.79
C ILE A 231 17.53 9.46 10.43
N PHE A 232 16.21 9.35 10.65
CA PHE A 232 15.47 8.16 10.28
C PHE A 232 15.46 7.93 8.76
N GLU A 233 15.26 8.96 7.95
CA GLU A 233 15.35 8.85 6.48
C GLU A 233 16.71 8.29 6.07
N ASN A 234 17.80 8.92 6.53
CA ASN A 234 19.16 8.53 6.22
C ASN A 234 19.48 7.07 6.63
N LEU A 235 19.11 6.69 7.86
CA LEU A 235 19.33 5.33 8.36
C LEU A 235 18.54 4.29 7.57
N LEU A 236 17.30 4.60 7.17
CA LEU A 236 16.44 3.69 6.41
C LEU A 236 16.84 3.60 4.94
N GLU A 237 17.38 4.67 4.36
CA GLU A 237 17.95 4.67 3.01
C GLU A 237 19.23 3.82 2.96
N PHE A 238 20.13 3.99 3.93
CA PHE A 238 21.40 3.25 3.98
C PHE A 238 21.22 1.79 4.41
N ARG A 239 20.37 1.50 5.42
CA ARG A 239 20.04 0.14 5.87
C ARG A 239 18.52 -0.11 5.92
N PRO A 240 17.90 -0.52 4.80
CA PRO A 240 16.46 -0.80 4.73
C PRO A 240 15.95 -1.88 5.71
N GLU A 241 16.84 -2.76 6.17
CA GLU A 241 16.54 -3.81 7.15
C GLU A 241 16.15 -3.27 8.54
N LEU A 242 16.50 -2.02 8.85
CA LEU A 242 16.13 -1.34 10.11
C LEU A 242 14.67 -0.89 10.15
N CYS A 243 13.98 -0.90 9.02
CA CYS A 243 12.61 -0.41 8.86
C CYS A 243 11.63 -1.06 9.85
N VAL A 244 11.73 -2.38 10.04
CA VAL A 244 10.85 -3.12 10.96
C VAL A 244 11.14 -2.77 12.42
N ASP A 245 12.41 -2.63 12.77
CA ASP A 245 12.84 -2.37 14.14
C ASP A 245 12.53 -0.93 14.55
N ALA A 246 12.75 0.05 13.68
CA ALA A 246 12.35 1.44 13.89
C ALA A 246 10.83 1.55 14.14
N GLY A 247 10.03 0.83 13.34
CA GLY A 247 8.57 0.75 13.52
C GLY A 247 8.17 0.21 14.91
N LYS A 248 8.78 -0.90 15.33
CA LYS A 248 8.54 -1.54 16.64
C LYS A 248 9.04 -0.73 17.83
N GLN A 249 10.12 0.03 17.65
CA GLN A 249 10.71 0.89 18.69
C GLN A 249 9.94 2.21 18.91
N GLY A 250 8.76 2.35 18.32
CA GLY A 250 7.81 3.42 18.65
C GLY A 250 7.71 4.54 17.63
N LEU A 251 8.56 4.56 16.59
CA LEU A 251 8.50 5.59 15.55
C LEU A 251 7.14 5.60 14.86
N LEU A 252 6.62 4.43 14.50
CA LEU A 252 5.31 4.31 13.85
C LEU A 252 4.18 4.86 14.74
N GLN A 253 4.23 4.60 16.04
CA GLN A 253 3.26 5.11 17.00
C GLN A 253 3.36 6.63 17.17
N TRP A 254 4.57 7.18 17.17
CA TRP A 254 4.80 8.62 17.23
C TRP A 254 4.28 9.33 15.97
N LEU A 255 4.60 8.82 14.77
CA LEU A 255 4.13 9.37 13.49
C LEU A 255 2.60 9.42 13.41
N LEU A 256 1.90 8.35 13.82
CA LEU A 256 0.44 8.33 13.85
C LEU A 256 -0.14 9.36 14.85
N ARG A 257 0.49 9.53 16.02
CA ARG A 257 0.10 10.57 16.99
C ARG A 257 0.29 11.97 16.40
N ARG A 258 1.43 12.21 15.76
CA ARG A 258 1.77 13.51 15.14
C ARG A 258 0.83 13.88 14.00
N LEU A 259 0.47 12.93 13.15
CA LEU A 259 -0.51 13.15 12.08
C LEU A 259 -1.91 13.42 12.63
N LYS A 260 -2.32 12.73 13.70
CA LYS A 260 -3.61 12.91 14.36
C LYS A 260 -3.72 14.21 15.15
N ALA A 261 -2.59 14.80 15.57
CA ALA A 261 -2.56 16.01 16.36
C ALA A 261 -3.34 17.14 15.65
N LYS A 262 -4.11 17.89 16.43
CA LYS A 262 -4.92 19.02 15.94
C LYS A 262 -4.07 20.29 15.82
N LEU A 263 -2.92 20.15 15.16
CA LEU A 263 -2.04 21.25 14.83
C LEU A 263 -2.33 21.73 13.39
N PRO A 264 -2.06 23.00 13.07
CA PRO A 264 -2.02 23.48 11.70
C PRO A 264 -1.08 22.62 10.84
N PHE A 265 -1.27 22.67 9.52
CA PHE A 265 -0.32 22.08 8.60
C PHE A 265 1.03 22.81 8.69
N ASP A 266 2.10 22.04 8.74
CA ASP A 266 3.49 22.48 8.78
C ASP A 266 4.40 21.47 8.07
N VAL A 267 5.67 21.84 7.90
CA VAL A 267 6.69 21.02 7.20
C VAL A 267 6.91 19.69 7.92
N ASN A 268 6.93 19.70 9.27
CA ASN A 268 7.08 18.47 10.06
C ASN A 268 5.93 17.49 9.86
N LYS A 269 4.68 17.97 9.67
CA LYS A 269 3.54 17.10 9.36
C LYS A 269 3.65 16.48 7.97
N LEU A 270 4.13 17.23 6.98
CA LEU A 270 4.44 16.69 5.66
C LEU A 270 5.52 15.60 5.79
N TYR A 271 6.64 15.91 6.44
CA TYR A 271 7.76 14.99 6.55
C TYR A 271 7.39 13.71 7.30
N ALA A 272 6.58 13.81 8.37
CA ALA A 272 6.03 12.66 9.06
C ALA A 272 5.19 11.74 8.14
N SER A 273 4.52 12.29 7.13
CA SER A 273 3.78 11.50 6.13
C SER A 273 4.70 10.76 5.16
N GLU A 274 5.87 11.30 4.86
CA GLU A 274 6.89 10.71 3.99
C GLU A 274 7.61 9.56 4.70
N ILE A 275 8.09 9.79 5.93
CA ILE A 275 8.70 8.74 6.75
C ILE A 275 7.71 7.58 6.98
N LEU A 276 6.43 7.89 7.20
CA LEU A 276 5.39 6.86 7.30
C LEU A 276 5.24 6.05 6.01
N SER A 277 5.39 6.69 4.84
CA SER A 277 5.38 6.00 3.54
C SER A 277 6.59 5.08 3.38
N ILE A 278 7.79 5.55 3.74
CA ILE A 278 9.04 4.77 3.71
C ILE A 278 8.91 3.52 4.59
N LEU A 279 8.40 3.67 5.82
CA LEU A 279 8.23 2.57 6.77
C LEU A 279 7.30 1.45 6.27
N LEU A 280 6.41 1.74 5.32
CA LEU A 280 5.42 0.78 4.82
C LEU A 280 5.73 0.24 3.43
N GLN A 281 6.63 0.85 2.67
CA GLN A 281 6.79 0.55 1.24
C GLN A 281 7.04 -0.95 0.98
N ASN A 282 7.97 -1.55 1.73
CA ASN A 282 8.39 -2.94 1.56
C ASN A 282 8.37 -3.78 2.86
N SER A 283 7.57 -3.39 3.86
CA SER A 283 7.47 -4.12 5.14
C SER A 283 6.04 -4.58 5.42
N SER A 284 5.80 -5.89 5.39
CA SER A 284 4.51 -6.47 5.80
C SER A 284 4.27 -6.36 7.30
N GLU A 285 5.32 -6.48 8.11
CA GLU A 285 5.27 -6.36 9.56
C GLU A 285 4.80 -4.97 9.99
N ASN A 286 5.34 -3.91 9.38
CA ASN A 286 4.93 -2.54 9.69
C ASN A 286 3.51 -2.25 9.20
N LYS A 287 3.07 -2.83 8.08
CA LYS A 287 1.66 -2.74 7.62
C LYS A 287 0.71 -3.35 8.64
N LEU A 288 1.05 -4.51 9.21
CA LEU A 288 0.25 -5.16 10.26
C LEU A 288 0.28 -4.35 11.56
N LEU A 289 1.45 -3.87 11.97
CA LEU A 289 1.62 -3.03 13.16
C LEU A 289 0.82 -1.72 13.05
N LEU A 290 0.81 -1.07 11.88
CA LEU A 290 -0.02 0.11 11.63
C LEU A 290 -1.50 -0.22 11.86
N GLY A 291 -1.93 -1.37 11.38
CA GLY A 291 -3.28 -1.89 11.64
C GLY A 291 -3.56 -1.99 13.13
N ASP A 292 -2.68 -2.66 13.88
CA ASP A 292 -2.80 -2.88 15.33
C ASP A 292 -2.83 -1.58 16.15
N LEU A 293 -2.17 -0.53 15.68
CA LEU A 293 -2.17 0.81 16.31
C LEU A 293 -3.37 1.69 15.91
N ASP A 294 -4.44 1.10 15.37
CA ASP A 294 -5.61 1.80 14.80
C ASP A 294 -5.22 2.84 13.74
N GLY A 295 -4.09 2.64 13.04
CA GLY A 295 -3.56 3.57 12.06
C GLY A 295 -4.49 3.77 10.86
N ILE A 296 -5.25 2.74 10.47
CA ILE A 296 -6.24 2.86 9.37
C ILE A 296 -7.29 3.93 9.71
N ASP A 297 -7.79 3.97 10.95
CA ASP A 297 -8.76 4.98 11.38
C ASP A 297 -8.14 6.38 11.42
N VAL A 298 -6.87 6.49 11.82
CA VAL A 298 -6.12 7.76 11.78
C VAL A 298 -6.00 8.28 10.36
N LEU A 299 -5.60 7.43 9.40
CA LEU A 299 -5.48 7.80 7.99
C LEU A 299 -6.84 8.24 7.41
N LEU A 300 -7.91 7.48 7.68
CA LEU A 300 -9.25 7.84 7.23
C LEU A 300 -9.73 9.17 7.83
N GLN A 301 -9.42 9.45 9.10
CA GLN A 301 -9.74 10.72 9.75
C GLN A 301 -9.00 11.90 9.11
N GLN A 302 -7.69 11.76 8.83
CA GLN A 302 -6.92 12.81 8.16
C GLN A 302 -7.42 13.05 6.74
N LEU A 303 -7.66 11.98 5.98
CA LEU A 303 -8.21 12.08 4.62
C LEU A 303 -9.63 12.68 4.62
N ALA A 304 -10.44 12.43 5.66
CA ALA A 304 -11.80 12.95 5.75
C ALA A 304 -11.91 14.48 5.77
N TYR A 305 -10.82 15.21 6.02
CA TYR A 305 -10.74 16.66 5.84
C TYR A 305 -10.90 17.04 4.35
N TYR A 306 -10.25 16.31 3.44
CA TYR A 306 -10.23 16.55 1.99
C TYR A 306 -11.47 16.04 1.24
N LYS A 307 -12.53 15.65 1.94
CA LYS A 307 -13.78 15.20 1.31
C LYS A 307 -14.56 16.33 0.64
N ARG A 308 -14.41 17.57 1.13
CA ARG A 308 -15.12 18.77 0.63
C ARG A 308 -14.19 19.94 0.33
N HIS A 309 -12.94 19.87 0.77
CA HIS A 309 -11.94 20.93 0.64
C HIS A 309 -10.77 20.40 -0.17
N ASP A 310 -10.23 21.23 -1.05
CA ASP A 310 -8.95 20.96 -1.72
C ASP A 310 -7.81 21.46 -0.82
N PRO A 311 -6.62 20.85 -0.87
CA PRO A 311 -5.41 21.38 -0.23
C PRO A 311 -5.15 22.84 -0.61
N GLN A 312 -4.62 23.62 0.33
CA GLN A 312 -4.35 25.05 0.15
C GLN A 312 -3.00 25.30 -0.52
N THR A 313 -2.00 24.47 -0.22
CA THR A 313 -0.64 24.57 -0.76
C THR A 313 -0.24 23.30 -1.51
N ALA A 314 0.86 23.39 -2.27
CA ALA A 314 1.42 22.22 -2.95
C ALA A 314 1.97 21.20 -1.93
N GLU A 315 2.58 21.66 -0.84
CA GLU A 315 3.07 20.79 0.23
C GLU A 315 1.91 20.06 0.94
N GLU A 316 0.77 20.73 1.16
CA GLU A 316 -0.41 20.07 1.73
C GLU A 316 -1.00 19.03 0.76
N GLN A 317 -0.94 19.29 -0.55
CA GLN A 317 -1.35 18.32 -1.56
C GLN A 317 -0.44 17.08 -1.54
N GLU A 318 0.87 17.28 -1.43
CA GLU A 318 1.86 16.19 -1.32
C GLU A 318 1.60 15.33 -0.07
N MET A 319 1.37 15.95 1.09
CA MET A 319 0.98 15.23 2.30
C MET A 319 -0.29 14.40 2.08
N MET A 320 -1.32 14.96 1.43
CA MET A 320 -2.55 14.23 1.11
C MET A 320 -2.26 13.00 0.23
N GLU A 321 -1.40 13.14 -0.78
CA GLU A 321 -1.00 12.04 -1.67
C GLU A 321 -0.20 10.96 -0.92
N ASN A 322 0.71 11.36 -0.04
CA ASN A 322 1.45 10.44 0.84
C ASN A 322 0.48 9.62 1.72
N LEU A 323 -0.52 10.26 2.32
CA LEU A 323 -1.55 9.55 3.10
C LEU A 323 -2.36 8.55 2.26
N PHE A 324 -2.66 8.87 1.00
CA PHE A 324 -3.30 7.91 0.09
C PHE A 324 -2.38 6.74 -0.25
N ASN A 325 -1.08 6.98 -0.48
CA ASN A 325 -0.09 5.94 -0.77
C ASN A 325 0.11 5.01 0.43
N VAL A 326 0.25 5.56 1.63
CA VAL A 326 0.31 4.85 2.91
C VAL A 326 -0.93 3.95 3.09
N LEU A 327 -2.13 4.47 2.81
CA LEU A 327 -3.36 3.70 2.90
C LEU A 327 -3.40 2.57 1.85
N CYS A 328 -3.00 2.83 0.60
CA CYS A 328 -2.92 1.80 -0.43
C CYS A 328 -1.94 0.68 -0.06
N SER A 329 -0.75 1.04 0.43
CA SER A 329 0.27 0.08 0.88
C SER A 329 -0.27 -0.77 2.04
N SER A 330 -0.95 -0.15 2.99
CA SER A 330 -1.57 -0.84 4.14
C SER A 330 -2.64 -1.85 3.72
N LEU A 331 -3.39 -1.57 2.65
CA LEU A 331 -4.46 -2.44 2.12
C LEU A 331 -3.94 -3.66 1.34
N MET A 332 -2.63 -3.77 1.11
CA MET A 332 -2.03 -5.00 0.60
C MET A 332 -2.15 -6.15 1.60
N GLU A 333 -2.23 -5.84 2.90
CA GLU A 333 -2.49 -6.82 3.96
C GLU A 333 -3.98 -7.05 4.16
N THR A 334 -4.40 -8.32 4.15
CA THR A 334 -5.82 -8.71 4.22
C THR A 334 -6.50 -8.24 5.50
N VAL A 335 -5.80 -8.28 6.64
CA VAL A 335 -6.29 -7.84 7.95
C VAL A 335 -6.68 -6.36 7.94
N ASN A 336 -5.93 -5.54 7.19
CA ASN A 336 -6.19 -4.10 7.10
C ASN A 336 -7.39 -3.77 6.20
N ARG A 337 -7.75 -4.66 5.25
CA ARG A 337 -8.98 -4.50 4.45
C ARG A 337 -10.22 -4.60 5.33
N ASP A 338 -10.22 -5.50 6.31
CA ASP A 338 -11.30 -5.61 7.29
C ASP A 338 -11.36 -4.38 8.20
N ARG A 339 -10.20 -3.86 8.65
CA ARG A 339 -10.13 -2.61 9.42
C ARG A 339 -10.69 -1.43 8.61
N PHE A 340 -10.30 -1.30 7.34
CA PHE A 340 -10.79 -0.28 6.42
C PHE A 340 -12.31 -0.36 6.20
N LEU A 341 -12.86 -1.57 6.08
CA LEU A 341 -14.29 -1.80 5.98
C LEU A 341 -15.04 -1.35 7.25
N ARG A 342 -14.49 -1.67 8.44
CA ARG A 342 -15.05 -1.26 9.74
C ARG A 342 -14.96 0.25 9.95
N GLY A 343 -13.87 0.88 9.51
CA GLY A 343 -13.64 2.33 9.60
C GLY A 343 -14.46 3.17 8.60
N GLU A 344 -15.45 2.58 7.92
CA GLU A 344 -16.27 3.22 6.88
C GLU A 344 -15.46 3.80 5.71
N GLY A 345 -14.28 3.22 5.42
CA GLY A 345 -13.39 3.70 4.37
C GLY A 345 -14.07 3.74 2.99
N LEU A 346 -14.88 2.72 2.65
CA LEU A 346 -15.64 2.69 1.39
C LEU A 346 -16.63 3.86 1.27
N GLN A 347 -17.29 4.23 2.37
CA GLN A 347 -18.23 5.35 2.40
C GLN A 347 -17.49 6.67 2.17
N LEU A 348 -16.33 6.84 2.79
CA LEU A 348 -15.50 8.02 2.62
C LEU A 348 -15.01 8.16 1.17
N MET A 349 -14.43 7.10 0.60
CA MET A 349 -13.93 7.13 -0.78
C MET A 349 -15.08 7.35 -1.79
N ASN A 350 -16.22 6.70 -1.59
CA ASN A 350 -17.41 6.92 -2.43
C ASN A 350 -17.94 8.37 -2.33
N LEU A 351 -17.85 9.00 -1.16
CA LEU A 351 -18.20 10.41 -0.99
C LEU A 351 -17.21 11.32 -1.73
N MET A 352 -15.91 11.11 -1.57
CA MET A 352 -14.85 11.89 -2.25
C MET A 352 -14.97 11.82 -3.78
N LEU A 353 -15.29 10.63 -4.32
CA LEU A 353 -15.55 10.47 -5.75
C LEU A 353 -16.73 11.33 -6.26
N ARG A 354 -17.75 11.56 -5.42
CA ARG A 354 -18.95 12.33 -5.77
C ARG A 354 -18.75 13.84 -5.67
N GLU A 355 -17.93 14.29 -4.73
CA GLU A 355 -17.64 15.72 -4.47
C GLU A 355 -16.67 16.32 -5.49
N LYS A 356 -16.03 15.47 -6.31
CA LYS A 356 -15.29 15.87 -7.52
C LYS A 356 -14.02 16.71 -7.27
N LYS A 357 -13.47 16.66 -6.06
CA LYS A 357 -12.25 17.37 -5.59
C LYS A 357 -10.93 16.70 -6.00
N LEU A 358 -9.78 17.29 -5.66
CA LEU A 358 -8.45 16.73 -5.93
C LEU A 358 -8.26 15.34 -5.28
N SER A 359 -8.89 15.11 -4.13
CA SER A 359 -8.93 13.82 -3.42
C SER A 359 -9.59 12.68 -4.22
N ARG A 360 -10.27 12.97 -5.33
CA ARG A 360 -10.92 11.96 -6.20
C ARG A 360 -9.95 10.91 -6.70
N ASN A 361 -8.74 11.32 -7.13
CA ASN A 361 -7.80 10.40 -7.76
C ASN A 361 -7.24 9.41 -6.73
N GLY A 362 -6.81 9.90 -5.57
CA GLY A 362 -6.40 9.05 -4.45
C GLY A 362 -7.52 8.11 -3.99
N SER A 363 -8.76 8.59 -3.96
CA SER A 363 -9.91 7.75 -3.59
C SER A 363 -10.15 6.60 -4.57
N LEU A 364 -9.94 6.83 -5.86
CA LEU A 364 -10.10 5.81 -6.89
C LEU A 364 -9.01 4.73 -6.74
N LYS A 365 -7.75 5.14 -6.52
CA LYS A 365 -6.62 4.24 -6.27
C LYS A 365 -6.83 3.37 -5.02
N VAL A 366 -7.32 3.96 -3.93
CA VAL A 366 -7.64 3.22 -2.69
C VAL A 366 -8.76 2.20 -2.91
N LEU A 367 -9.81 2.57 -3.64
CA LEU A 367 -10.91 1.66 -3.94
C LEU A 367 -10.46 0.45 -4.76
N ASP A 368 -9.56 0.66 -5.72
CA ASP A 368 -8.94 -0.41 -6.49
C ASP A 368 -8.21 -1.41 -5.57
N HIS A 369 -7.29 -0.92 -4.74
CA HIS A 369 -6.53 -1.75 -3.79
C HIS A 369 -7.43 -2.48 -2.77
N ALA A 370 -8.48 -1.82 -2.28
CA ALA A 370 -9.39 -2.39 -1.29
C ALA A 370 -10.27 -3.52 -1.86
N MET A 371 -10.58 -3.49 -3.16
CA MET A 371 -11.51 -4.43 -3.80
C MET A 371 -10.81 -5.52 -4.63
N ASN A 372 -9.52 -5.36 -4.92
CA ASN A 372 -8.76 -6.31 -5.72
C ASN A 372 -8.53 -7.66 -5.00
N GLY A 373 -8.51 -8.74 -5.78
CA GLY A 373 -8.27 -10.10 -5.29
C GLY A 373 -9.44 -10.71 -4.50
N PRO A 374 -9.33 -11.98 -4.08
CA PRO A 374 -10.40 -12.69 -3.36
C PRO A 374 -10.71 -12.07 -1.99
N ASP A 375 -9.70 -11.51 -1.32
CA ASP A 375 -9.87 -10.87 0.00
C ASP A 375 -10.61 -9.53 -0.09
N GLY A 376 -10.79 -8.98 -1.30
CA GLY A 376 -11.60 -7.79 -1.55
C GLY A 376 -13.12 -8.06 -1.64
N LYS A 377 -13.57 -9.30 -1.42
CA LYS A 377 -14.96 -9.71 -1.66
C LYS A 377 -15.99 -8.98 -0.80
N ASP A 378 -15.72 -8.81 0.48
CA ASP A 378 -16.64 -8.12 1.39
C ASP A 378 -16.68 -6.62 1.08
N ASN A 379 -15.54 -6.05 0.69
CA ASN A 379 -15.45 -4.67 0.21
C ASN A 379 -16.26 -4.46 -1.09
N CYS A 380 -16.14 -5.36 -2.06
CA CYS A 380 -16.93 -5.31 -3.30
C CYS A 380 -18.45 -5.34 -3.01
N SER A 381 -18.87 -6.27 -2.14
CA SER A 381 -20.29 -6.43 -1.79
C SER A 381 -20.83 -5.19 -1.09
N LYS A 382 -20.07 -4.66 -0.11
CA LYS A 382 -20.42 -3.44 0.61
C LYS A 382 -20.46 -2.22 -0.32
N PHE A 383 -19.52 -2.10 -1.26
CA PHE A 383 -19.47 -0.98 -2.21
C PHE A 383 -20.74 -0.91 -3.07
N VAL A 384 -21.27 -2.07 -3.50
CA VAL A 384 -22.57 -2.14 -4.21
C VAL A 384 -23.72 -1.69 -3.29
N ASP A 385 -23.71 -2.11 -2.02
CA ASP A 385 -24.78 -1.80 -1.07
C ASP A 385 -24.82 -0.32 -0.66
N ILE A 386 -23.69 0.37 -0.64
CA ILE A 386 -23.61 1.82 -0.41
C ILE A 386 -23.83 2.66 -1.68
N LEU A 387 -24.48 2.08 -2.70
CA LEU A 387 -24.79 2.72 -3.99
C LEU A 387 -23.55 3.13 -4.80
N GLY A 388 -22.41 2.46 -4.61
CA GLY A 388 -21.17 2.73 -5.35
C GLY A 388 -21.31 2.60 -6.87
N LEU A 389 -22.24 1.77 -7.34
CA LEU A 389 -22.56 1.63 -8.78
C LEU A 389 -23.03 2.94 -9.42
N ARG A 390 -23.69 3.83 -8.66
CA ARG A 390 -24.12 5.15 -9.15
C ARG A 390 -22.95 6.12 -9.27
N THR A 391 -21.82 5.84 -8.62
CA THR A 391 -20.62 6.68 -8.64
C THR A 391 -19.61 6.20 -9.68
N ILE A 392 -19.34 4.89 -9.75
CA ILE A 392 -18.30 4.32 -10.63
C ILE A 392 -18.70 4.31 -12.12
N PHE A 393 -19.95 4.02 -12.46
CA PHE A 393 -20.37 3.93 -13.86
C PHE A 393 -20.37 5.29 -14.60
N PRO A 394 -20.71 6.43 -13.97
CA PRO A 394 -20.45 7.73 -14.58
C PRO A 394 -18.97 7.99 -14.89
N LEU A 395 -18.05 7.54 -14.03
CA LEU A 395 -16.61 7.64 -14.27
C LEU A 395 -16.16 6.71 -15.41
N PHE A 396 -16.76 5.52 -15.51
CA PHE A 396 -16.55 4.59 -16.64
C PHE A 396 -16.98 5.16 -17.99
N MET A 397 -18.12 5.85 -18.02
CA MET A 397 -18.66 6.46 -19.25
C MET A 397 -17.91 7.73 -19.66
N LYS A 398 -17.39 8.49 -18.69
CA LYS A 398 -16.71 9.76 -18.96
C LYS A 398 -15.43 9.85 -18.15
N THR A 399 -14.32 9.68 -18.85
CA THR A 399 -13.00 10.02 -18.34
C THR A 399 -12.93 11.54 -18.15
N PRO A 400 -12.61 12.05 -16.94
CA PRO A 400 -12.47 13.48 -16.71
C PRO A 400 -11.50 14.09 -17.73
N SER A 401 -11.96 15.10 -18.48
CA SER A 401 -11.15 15.77 -19.50
C SER A 401 -9.93 16.43 -18.89
N LYS A 402 -8.85 16.55 -19.68
CA LYS A 402 -7.53 17.13 -19.35
C LYS A 402 -7.66 18.51 -18.65
N ASN A 403 -7.88 18.52 -17.34
CA ASN A 403 -7.63 19.71 -16.54
C ASN A 403 -6.12 19.90 -16.49
N ARG A 404 -5.64 21.08 -16.88
CA ARG A 404 -4.21 21.43 -17.07
C ARG A 404 -3.34 21.35 -15.81
N LYS A 405 -3.86 20.88 -14.67
CA LYS A 405 -3.11 20.70 -13.42
C LYS A 405 -3.12 19.20 -13.07
N LYS A 406 -2.02 18.54 -13.46
CA LYS A 406 -1.75 17.10 -13.40
C LYS A 406 -1.90 16.52 -11.99
N ILE A 407 -2.52 15.34 -11.91
CA ILE A 407 -2.31 14.30 -10.87
C ILE A 407 -2.58 12.91 -11.49
N PHE A 408 -3.53 12.79 -12.43
CA PHE A 408 -3.90 11.52 -13.05
C PHE A 408 -4.04 11.64 -14.56
N THR A 409 -3.44 10.71 -15.30
CA THR A 409 -3.67 10.58 -16.73
C THR A 409 -5.07 10.01 -16.99
N ALA A 410 -5.59 10.26 -18.20
CA ALA A 410 -6.85 9.65 -18.61
C ALA A 410 -6.78 8.11 -18.62
N GLU A 411 -5.58 7.54 -18.72
CA GLU A 411 -5.33 6.12 -18.88
C GLU A 411 -5.29 5.42 -17.52
N GLU A 412 -4.57 5.98 -16.54
CA GLU A 412 -4.61 5.47 -15.17
C GLU A 412 -6.04 5.57 -14.59
N HIS A 413 -6.81 6.60 -14.99
CA HIS A 413 -8.24 6.70 -14.65
C HIS A 413 -9.06 5.55 -15.20
N GLU A 414 -8.89 5.25 -16.47
CA GLU A 414 -9.58 4.15 -17.11
C GLU A 414 -9.16 2.81 -16.50
N GLU A 415 -7.87 2.63 -16.21
CA GLU A 415 -7.32 1.43 -15.58
C GLU A 415 -7.97 1.13 -14.22
N HIS A 416 -7.92 2.06 -13.26
CA HIS A 416 -8.52 1.81 -11.94
C HIS A 416 -10.03 1.61 -12.02
N VAL A 417 -10.74 2.35 -12.87
CA VAL A 417 -12.20 2.15 -13.01
C VAL A 417 -12.51 0.76 -13.56
N VAL A 418 -11.77 0.33 -14.59
CA VAL A 418 -11.92 -0.99 -15.19
C VAL A 418 -11.54 -2.08 -14.18
N SER A 419 -10.45 -1.92 -13.45
CA SER A 419 -10.01 -2.86 -12.39
C SER A 419 -11.05 -3.00 -11.27
N ILE A 420 -11.65 -1.91 -10.82
CA ILE A 420 -12.74 -1.92 -9.83
C ILE A 420 -13.95 -2.70 -10.36
N ILE A 421 -14.37 -2.47 -11.62
CA ILE A 421 -15.51 -3.17 -12.23
C ILE A 421 -15.21 -4.66 -12.39
N ALA A 422 -14.00 -5.01 -12.85
CA ALA A 422 -13.55 -6.40 -12.98
C ALA A 422 -13.53 -7.11 -11.62
N SER A 423 -12.97 -6.47 -10.59
CA SER A 423 -12.94 -6.98 -9.21
C SER A 423 -14.34 -7.24 -8.66
N MET A 424 -15.28 -6.31 -8.89
CA MET A 424 -16.68 -6.53 -8.49
C MET A 424 -17.34 -7.68 -9.25
N LEU A 425 -17.08 -7.84 -10.55
CA LEU A 425 -17.64 -8.95 -11.35
C LEU A 425 -17.09 -10.32 -10.89
N LYS A 426 -15.80 -10.37 -10.54
CA LYS A 426 -15.13 -11.56 -10.01
C LYS A 426 -15.65 -11.95 -8.63
N ASN A 427 -15.81 -10.98 -7.73
CA ASN A 427 -16.05 -11.24 -6.31
C ASN A 427 -17.53 -11.22 -5.89
N CYS A 428 -18.37 -10.37 -6.51
CA CYS A 428 -19.76 -10.24 -6.10
C CYS A 428 -20.57 -11.50 -6.45
N LYS A 429 -21.46 -11.92 -5.56
CA LYS A 429 -22.39 -13.04 -5.78
C LYS A 429 -23.83 -12.62 -5.48
N GLY A 430 -24.81 -13.44 -5.89
CA GLY A 430 -26.22 -13.20 -5.57
C GLY A 430 -26.76 -11.85 -6.06
N PRO A 431 -27.50 -11.09 -5.21
CA PRO A 431 -28.20 -9.88 -5.65
C PRO A 431 -27.26 -8.74 -6.04
N GLN A 432 -26.09 -8.60 -5.40
CA GLN A 432 -25.10 -7.59 -5.77
C GLN A 432 -24.58 -7.80 -7.20
N ARG A 433 -24.27 -9.06 -7.57
CA ARG A 433 -23.86 -9.41 -8.95
C ARG A 433 -24.96 -9.11 -9.97
N GLN A 434 -26.22 -9.41 -9.65
CA GLN A 434 -27.35 -9.11 -10.54
C GLN A 434 -27.53 -7.60 -10.76
N ARG A 435 -27.36 -6.78 -9.72
CA ARG A 435 -27.38 -5.31 -9.86
C ARG A 435 -26.25 -4.81 -10.77
N LEU A 436 -25.06 -5.37 -10.65
CA LEU A 436 -23.91 -5.02 -11.50
C LEU A 436 -24.15 -5.40 -12.97
N LEU A 437 -24.61 -6.63 -13.24
CA LEU A 437 -24.93 -7.08 -14.60
C LEU A 437 -26.05 -6.26 -15.24
N SER A 438 -27.05 -5.85 -14.45
CA SER A 438 -28.14 -5.01 -14.93
C SER A 438 -27.64 -3.68 -15.52
N LYS A 439 -26.51 -3.13 -15.01
CA LYS A 439 -25.90 -1.90 -15.55
C LYS A 439 -25.51 -2.02 -17.02
N PHE A 440 -25.11 -3.20 -17.48
CA PHE A 440 -24.74 -3.45 -18.89
C PHE A 440 -25.95 -3.57 -19.82
N THR A 441 -27.16 -3.66 -19.28
CA THR A 441 -28.41 -3.69 -20.05
C THR A 441 -29.15 -2.35 -20.09
N GLU A 442 -28.67 -1.35 -19.34
CA GLU A 442 -29.27 -0.01 -19.28
C GLU A 442 -29.05 0.77 -20.58
N ASN A 443 -29.99 1.67 -20.91
CA ASN A 443 -29.87 2.68 -21.98
C ASN A 443 -29.38 2.10 -23.33
N ASP A 444 -30.08 1.09 -23.86
CA ASP A 444 -29.71 0.39 -25.10
C ASP A 444 -28.26 -0.13 -25.10
N TYR A 445 -27.83 -0.71 -23.96
CA TYR A 445 -26.52 -1.32 -23.82
C TYR A 445 -25.35 -0.32 -23.96
N GLU A 446 -25.54 0.95 -23.63
CA GLU A 446 -24.50 2.00 -23.79
C GLU A 446 -23.17 1.66 -23.08
N LYS A 447 -23.21 0.87 -22.00
CA LYS A 447 -22.00 0.45 -21.27
C LYS A 447 -21.21 -0.60 -22.05
N VAL A 448 -21.91 -1.44 -22.81
CA VAL A 448 -21.31 -2.43 -23.72
C VAL A 448 -20.65 -1.70 -24.89
N ASP A 449 -21.31 -0.67 -25.42
CA ASP A 449 -20.71 0.18 -26.46
C ASP A 449 -19.43 0.86 -25.96
N ARG A 450 -19.44 1.39 -24.73
CA ARG A 450 -18.25 1.97 -24.10
C ARG A 450 -17.14 0.92 -23.86
N LEU A 451 -17.48 -0.29 -23.42
CA LEU A 451 -16.49 -1.38 -23.30
C LEU A 451 -15.83 -1.70 -24.64
N MET A 452 -16.63 -1.79 -25.71
CA MET A 452 -16.09 -2.04 -27.05
C MET A 452 -15.21 -0.88 -27.53
N GLU A 453 -15.58 0.37 -27.24
CA GLU A 453 -14.74 1.53 -27.52
C GLU A 453 -13.38 1.44 -26.82
N LEU A 454 -13.37 1.12 -25.53
CA LEU A 454 -12.14 0.92 -24.75
C LEU A 454 -11.32 -0.27 -25.29
N HIS A 455 -11.96 -1.39 -25.62
CA HIS A 455 -11.31 -2.54 -26.22
C HIS A 455 -10.53 -2.14 -27.47
N PHE A 456 -11.17 -1.46 -28.43
CA PHE A 456 -10.48 -1.05 -29.65
C PHE A 456 -9.39 0.00 -29.40
N LYS A 457 -9.61 0.94 -28.47
CA LYS A 457 -8.62 1.95 -28.10
C LYS A 457 -7.33 1.31 -27.59
N TYR A 458 -7.44 0.37 -26.65
CA TYR A 458 -6.27 -0.26 -26.06
C TYR A 458 -5.69 -1.37 -26.95
N LEU A 459 -6.52 -2.04 -27.76
CA LEU A 459 -6.04 -2.99 -28.77
C LEU A 459 -5.14 -2.30 -29.79
N GLU A 460 -5.57 -1.16 -30.35
CA GLU A 460 -4.78 -0.39 -31.32
C GLU A 460 -3.42 0.05 -30.74
N LYS A 461 -3.40 0.46 -29.47
CA LYS A 461 -2.17 0.80 -28.75
C LYS A 461 -1.21 -0.38 -28.60
N VAL A 462 -1.72 -1.54 -28.18
CA VAL A 462 -0.90 -2.75 -28.00
C VAL A 462 -0.39 -3.24 -29.36
N GLU A 463 -1.22 -3.22 -30.41
CA GLU A 463 -0.82 -3.58 -31.77
C GLU A 463 0.24 -2.62 -32.35
N GLU A 464 0.16 -1.32 -32.05
CA GLU A 464 1.18 -0.34 -32.46
C GLU A 464 2.54 -0.62 -31.81
N VAL A 465 2.55 -1.02 -30.54
CA VAL A 465 3.78 -1.42 -29.84
C VAL A 465 4.35 -2.71 -30.41
N GLU A 466 3.52 -3.70 -30.67
CA GLU A 466 3.94 -4.97 -31.30
C GLU A 466 4.51 -4.73 -32.71
N SER A 467 3.95 -3.81 -33.47
CA SER A 467 4.46 -3.44 -34.81
C SER A 467 5.78 -2.67 -34.75
N ASN A 468 6.06 -1.97 -33.65
CA ASN A 468 7.28 -1.18 -33.45
C ASN A 468 8.35 -1.94 -32.65
N ALA A 469 8.04 -3.16 -32.19
CA ALA A 469 8.98 -4.01 -31.46
C ALA A 469 10.18 -4.37 -32.34
N LYS A 470 11.37 -4.32 -31.76
CA LYS A 470 12.61 -4.70 -32.48
C LYS A 470 12.75 -6.22 -32.45
N GLU A 471 13.31 -6.79 -33.51
CA GLU A 471 13.55 -8.24 -33.61
C GLU A 471 14.52 -8.77 -32.52
N ASP A 472 15.29 -7.88 -31.88
CA ASP A 472 16.24 -8.18 -30.80
C ASP A 472 15.66 -8.03 -29.38
N ASP A 473 14.38 -7.64 -29.22
CA ASP A 473 13.76 -7.52 -27.89
C ASP A 473 13.44 -8.92 -27.32
N ASP A 474 13.92 -9.23 -26.12
CA ASP A 474 13.57 -10.47 -25.42
C ASP A 474 12.06 -10.52 -25.07
N GLU A 475 11.48 -11.71 -24.92
CA GLU A 475 10.02 -11.90 -24.69
C GLU A 475 9.52 -11.13 -23.44
N GLU A 476 10.34 -11.05 -22.39
CA GLU A 476 10.03 -10.29 -21.17
C GLU A 476 10.03 -8.76 -21.41
N GLU A 477 11.00 -8.24 -22.18
CA GLU A 477 11.08 -6.82 -22.51
C GLU A 477 9.89 -6.40 -23.40
N SER A 478 9.53 -7.24 -24.36
CA SER A 478 8.32 -7.05 -25.19
C SER A 478 7.04 -7.06 -24.35
N TYR A 479 6.93 -7.96 -23.36
CA TYR A 479 5.78 -8.00 -22.46
C TYR A 479 5.69 -6.74 -21.58
N LEU A 480 6.80 -6.26 -21.02
CA LEU A 480 6.86 -5.02 -20.24
C LEU A 480 6.44 -3.80 -21.09
N LYS A 481 6.95 -3.69 -22.32
CA LYS A 481 6.51 -2.64 -23.26
C LYS A 481 5.01 -2.68 -23.54
N ARG A 482 4.42 -3.88 -23.68
CA ARG A 482 2.96 -4.03 -23.86
C ARG A 482 2.19 -3.64 -22.59
N LEU A 483 2.69 -3.98 -21.40
CA LEU A 483 2.09 -3.57 -20.12
C LEU A 483 2.09 -2.05 -19.95
N GLU A 484 3.22 -1.38 -20.20
CA GLU A 484 3.33 0.08 -20.15
C GLU A 484 2.35 0.79 -21.10
N ASN A 485 1.98 0.13 -22.20
CA ASN A 485 1.04 0.66 -23.19
C ASN A 485 -0.42 0.19 -23.00
N GLY A 486 -0.75 -0.33 -21.82
CA GLY A 486 -2.12 -0.60 -21.40
C GLY A 486 -2.64 -2.00 -21.71
N LEU A 487 -1.76 -2.99 -21.91
CA LEU A 487 -2.16 -4.40 -22.02
C LEU A 487 -2.98 -4.86 -20.81
N TYR A 488 -2.61 -4.43 -19.60
CA TYR A 488 -3.37 -4.76 -18.39
C TYR A 488 -4.81 -4.24 -18.45
N THR A 489 -5.00 -2.98 -18.86
CA THR A 489 -6.34 -2.42 -19.05
C THR A 489 -7.11 -3.16 -20.14
N LEU A 490 -6.48 -3.53 -21.26
CA LEU A 490 -7.09 -4.31 -22.34
C LEU A 490 -7.59 -5.68 -21.83
N GLN A 491 -6.76 -6.40 -21.07
CA GLN A 491 -7.09 -7.70 -20.50
C GLN A 491 -8.30 -7.60 -19.56
N LEU A 492 -8.36 -6.58 -18.72
CA LEU A 492 -9.49 -6.37 -17.82
C LEU A 492 -10.77 -5.97 -18.58
N VAL A 493 -10.67 -5.14 -19.62
CA VAL A 493 -11.82 -4.81 -20.49
C VAL A 493 -12.38 -6.08 -21.14
N ASP A 494 -11.52 -6.93 -21.68
CA ASP A 494 -11.91 -8.20 -22.30
C ASP A 494 -12.51 -9.18 -21.29
N TYR A 495 -11.97 -9.21 -20.08
CA TYR A 495 -12.55 -9.97 -18.97
C TYR A 495 -13.98 -9.50 -18.66
N ILE A 496 -14.20 -8.19 -18.52
CA ILE A 496 -15.53 -7.62 -18.27
C ILE A 496 -16.48 -7.93 -19.42
N LEU A 497 -16.01 -7.85 -20.67
CA LEU A 497 -16.80 -8.18 -21.86
C LEU A 497 -17.28 -9.64 -21.82
N LEU A 498 -16.38 -10.58 -21.49
CA LEU A 498 -16.74 -12.00 -21.37
C LEU A 498 -17.72 -12.25 -20.22
N GLU A 499 -17.49 -11.65 -19.06
CA GLU A 499 -18.39 -11.76 -17.91
C GLU A 499 -19.77 -11.17 -18.19
N ALA A 500 -19.83 -10.03 -18.88
CA ALA A 500 -21.09 -9.42 -19.29
C ALA A 500 -21.84 -10.33 -20.28
N CYS A 501 -21.14 -10.94 -21.24
CA CYS A 501 -21.76 -11.84 -22.21
C CYS A 501 -22.22 -13.17 -21.61
N ALA A 502 -21.49 -13.71 -20.63
CA ALA A 502 -21.85 -14.93 -19.92
C ALA A 502 -22.96 -14.69 -18.87
N GLY A 503 -22.95 -13.54 -18.21
CA GLY A 503 -23.84 -13.21 -17.10
C GLY A 503 -25.15 -12.53 -17.48
N CYS A 504 -25.21 -11.84 -18.62
CA CYS A 504 -26.39 -11.08 -19.04
C CYS A 504 -27.27 -11.85 -20.05
N LEU A 505 -28.34 -11.19 -20.50
CA LEU A 505 -29.22 -11.69 -21.55
C LEU A 505 -28.47 -11.87 -22.89
N PRO A 506 -28.90 -12.80 -23.77
CA PRO A 506 -28.28 -13.03 -25.08
C PRO A 506 -28.17 -11.78 -25.97
N ALA A 507 -28.97 -10.75 -25.72
CA ALA A 507 -28.93 -9.48 -26.43
C ALA A 507 -27.60 -8.72 -26.26
N VAL A 508 -26.97 -8.78 -25.07
CA VAL A 508 -25.64 -8.16 -24.82
C VAL A 508 -24.60 -8.77 -25.76
N LYS A 509 -24.60 -10.09 -25.82
CA LYS A 509 -23.74 -10.84 -26.72
C LYS A 509 -24.00 -10.52 -28.19
N GLN A 510 -25.26 -10.45 -28.63
CA GLN A 510 -25.60 -10.06 -29.99
C GLN A 510 -25.08 -8.66 -30.33
N ARG A 511 -25.14 -7.71 -29.38
CA ARG A 511 -24.57 -6.36 -29.53
C ARG A 511 -23.06 -6.41 -29.74
N VAL A 512 -22.34 -7.16 -28.90
CA VAL A 512 -20.88 -7.34 -29.04
C VAL A 512 -20.51 -7.97 -30.38
N THR A 513 -21.18 -9.07 -30.80
CA THR A 513 -20.94 -9.68 -32.13
C THR A 513 -21.15 -8.67 -33.25
N ARG A 514 -22.22 -7.88 -33.17
CA ARG A 514 -22.56 -6.89 -34.20
C ARG A 514 -21.47 -5.82 -34.31
N ILE A 515 -20.97 -5.31 -33.18
CA ILE A 515 -19.93 -4.27 -33.17
C ILE A 515 -18.61 -4.82 -33.74
N LEU A 516 -18.21 -6.04 -33.33
CA LEU A 516 -17.03 -6.71 -33.88
C LEU A 516 -17.14 -6.90 -35.40
N SER A 517 -18.30 -7.35 -35.87
CA SER A 517 -18.58 -7.55 -37.30
C SER A 517 -18.47 -6.24 -38.10
N GLN A 518 -18.96 -5.12 -37.52
CA GLN A 518 -18.91 -3.80 -38.16
C GLN A 518 -17.48 -3.27 -38.30
N ARG A 519 -16.61 -3.51 -37.30
CA ARG A 519 -15.20 -3.10 -37.34
C ARG A 519 -14.26 -4.13 -37.98
N ARG A 520 -14.78 -5.21 -38.56
CA ARG A 520 -14.00 -6.33 -39.12
C ARG A 520 -13.06 -6.98 -38.11
N ALA A 521 -13.36 -6.86 -36.81
CA ALA A 521 -12.60 -7.47 -35.74
C ALA A 521 -13.13 -8.89 -35.45
N SER A 522 -12.24 -9.75 -34.94
CA SER A 522 -12.56 -11.15 -34.69
C SER A 522 -12.65 -11.44 -33.20
N LEU A 523 -13.63 -12.25 -32.81
CA LEU A 523 -13.70 -12.85 -31.46
C LEU A 523 -12.46 -13.68 -31.11
N LYS A 524 -11.66 -14.08 -32.11
CA LYS A 524 -10.39 -14.78 -31.90
C LYS A 524 -9.37 -13.91 -31.16
N THR A 525 -9.37 -12.60 -31.41
CA THR A 525 -8.44 -11.65 -30.79
C THR A 525 -8.70 -11.56 -29.28
N ILE A 526 -9.95 -11.29 -28.89
CA ILE A 526 -10.39 -11.28 -27.48
C ILE A 526 -10.05 -12.62 -26.79
N ARG A 527 -10.30 -13.74 -27.47
CA ARG A 527 -9.97 -15.07 -26.93
C ARG A 527 -8.47 -15.27 -26.74
N HIS A 528 -7.64 -14.74 -27.63
CA HIS A 528 -6.19 -14.86 -27.53
C HIS A 528 -5.66 -14.04 -26.35
N ILE A 529 -6.05 -12.77 -26.23
CA ILE A 529 -5.71 -11.89 -25.10
C ILE A 529 -6.10 -12.52 -23.77
N MET A 530 -7.31 -13.08 -23.70
CA MET A 530 -7.78 -13.70 -22.46
C MET A 530 -7.12 -15.05 -22.16
N ARG A 531 -6.65 -15.78 -23.16
CA ARG A 531 -5.81 -16.98 -22.95
C ARG A 531 -4.43 -16.60 -22.41
N GLU A 532 -3.85 -15.53 -22.92
CA GLU A 532 -2.60 -14.96 -22.41
C GLU A 532 -2.78 -14.49 -20.96
N TYR A 533 -3.83 -13.71 -20.67
CA TYR A 533 -4.17 -13.29 -19.31
C TYR A 533 -4.35 -14.49 -18.37
N ALA A 534 -5.05 -15.54 -18.81
CA ALA A 534 -5.24 -16.75 -18.02
C ALA A 534 -3.98 -17.60 -17.85
N GLY A 535 -3.04 -17.55 -18.82
CA GLY A 535 -1.74 -18.19 -18.74
C GLY A 535 -0.78 -17.50 -17.77
N ASN A 536 -0.86 -16.16 -17.68
CA ASN A 536 0.03 -15.34 -16.86
C ASN A 536 -0.47 -15.14 -15.41
N LEU A 537 -1.70 -15.55 -15.10
CA LEU A 537 -2.20 -15.63 -13.71
C LEU A 537 -1.43 -16.74 -12.96
N GLY A 538 -0.23 -16.42 -12.47
CA GLY A 538 0.77 -17.35 -11.90
C GLY A 538 0.33 -18.20 -10.69
N GLU A 539 1.23 -19.09 -10.25
CA GLU A 539 1.06 -20.10 -9.19
C GLU A 539 0.78 -19.53 -7.79
N ALA A 540 1.01 -18.25 -7.55
CA ALA A 540 0.83 -17.59 -6.26
C ALA A 540 -0.66 -17.27 -5.98
N GLY A 541 -1.39 -18.26 -5.45
CA GLY A 541 -2.50 -18.00 -4.53
C GLY A 541 -3.93 -18.10 -5.05
N ASP A 542 -4.21 -18.00 -6.36
CA ASP A 542 -5.62 -17.94 -6.83
C ASP A 542 -5.97 -18.99 -7.89
N ALA A 543 -5.95 -20.26 -7.47
CA ALA A 543 -6.47 -21.36 -8.28
C ALA A 543 -7.98 -21.21 -8.59
N GLU A 544 -8.75 -20.48 -7.76
CA GLU A 544 -10.19 -20.23 -8.00
C GLU A 544 -10.41 -19.14 -9.05
N GLY A 545 -9.66 -18.04 -9.01
CA GLY A 545 -9.66 -17.00 -10.03
C GLY A 545 -9.19 -17.49 -11.40
N ARG A 546 -8.15 -18.33 -11.46
CA ARG A 546 -7.76 -19.03 -12.71
C ARG A 546 -8.93 -19.87 -13.23
N ARG A 547 -9.54 -20.70 -12.37
CA ARG A 547 -10.67 -21.56 -12.75
C ARG A 547 -11.87 -20.76 -13.26
N ASP A 548 -12.24 -19.66 -12.62
CA ASP A 548 -13.39 -18.85 -13.01
C ASP A 548 -13.14 -18.09 -14.33
N SER A 549 -11.93 -17.55 -14.56
CA SER A 549 -11.54 -16.96 -15.85
C SER A 549 -11.59 -17.98 -17.00
N TRP A 550 -11.06 -19.19 -16.77
CA TRP A 550 -11.18 -20.28 -17.73
C TRP A 550 -12.64 -20.73 -17.92
N PHE A 551 -13.44 -20.78 -16.86
CA PHE A 551 -14.85 -21.14 -16.94
C PHE A 551 -15.64 -20.11 -17.75
N SER A 552 -15.35 -18.82 -17.59
CA SER A 552 -15.94 -17.75 -18.38
C SER A 552 -15.54 -17.87 -19.85
N LEU A 553 -14.27 -18.17 -20.15
CA LEU A 553 -13.79 -18.46 -21.51
C LEU A 553 -14.46 -19.67 -22.16
N LEU A 554 -14.62 -20.78 -21.42
CA LEU A 554 -15.29 -22.00 -21.86
C LEU A 554 -16.80 -21.79 -22.07
N TYR A 555 -17.45 -21.13 -21.11
CA TYR A 555 -18.89 -20.89 -21.14
C TYR A 555 -19.27 -19.90 -22.25
N CYS A 556 -18.49 -18.83 -22.42
CA CYS A 556 -18.59 -17.99 -23.61
C CYS A 556 -18.37 -18.85 -24.86
N GLY A 557 -17.23 -19.53 -24.98
CA GLY A 557 -16.86 -20.32 -26.17
C GLY A 557 -18.00 -21.22 -26.66
N THR A 558 -18.63 -21.95 -25.74
CA THR A 558 -19.77 -22.82 -26.06
C THR A 558 -21.06 -22.08 -26.41
N GLN A 559 -21.38 -20.96 -25.74
CA GLN A 559 -22.51 -20.13 -26.15
C GLN A 559 -22.28 -19.49 -27.54
N TRP A 560 -21.08 -18.98 -27.88
CA TRP A 560 -20.82 -18.20 -29.13
C TRP A 560 -20.85 -19.04 -30.40
N HIS A 561 -20.72 -20.36 -30.28
CA HIS A 561 -20.92 -21.29 -31.40
C HIS A 561 -22.41 -21.65 -31.65
N GLY A 562 -23.37 -21.05 -30.94
CA GLY A 562 -24.80 -21.11 -31.29
C GLY A 562 -25.55 -22.31 -30.71
N THR A 563 -25.09 -22.90 -29.60
CA THR A 563 -25.68 -24.14 -29.08
C THR A 563 -26.77 -23.90 -28.03
N LEU A 564 -27.89 -24.64 -28.15
CA LEU A 564 -29.16 -24.46 -27.44
C LEU A 564 -29.15 -24.81 -25.95
N ALA A 565 -28.18 -25.59 -25.46
CA ALA A 565 -28.02 -25.87 -24.03
C ALA A 565 -26.61 -26.35 -23.69
N SER A 566 -25.94 -25.67 -22.74
CA SER A 566 -24.70 -26.14 -22.11
C SER A 566 -24.98 -26.61 -20.69
N THR A 567 -24.35 -27.70 -20.26
CA THR A 567 -24.35 -28.11 -18.86
C THR A 567 -22.94 -28.48 -18.48
N SER A 568 -22.35 -27.60 -17.67
CA SER A 568 -20.97 -27.69 -17.23
C SER A 568 -20.93 -28.26 -15.83
N TYR A 569 -20.16 -29.34 -15.65
CA TYR A 569 -19.96 -29.97 -14.35
C TYR A 569 -18.63 -29.51 -13.75
N ARG A 570 -18.67 -29.00 -12.50
CA ARG A 570 -17.46 -28.66 -11.73
C ARG A 570 -16.72 -29.94 -11.32
N ALA A 571 -15.41 -29.96 -11.56
CA ALA A 571 -14.37 -30.86 -11.05
C ALA A 571 -14.84 -32.26 -10.60
N LEU A 572 -14.58 -33.27 -11.44
CA LEU A 572 -14.84 -34.67 -11.09
C LEU A 572 -13.53 -35.35 -10.69
N PRO A 573 -13.40 -35.80 -9.42
CA PRO A 573 -12.12 -36.25 -8.84
C PRO A 573 -11.66 -37.61 -9.38
N ASN A 574 -12.51 -38.34 -10.10
CA ASN A 574 -12.12 -39.61 -10.70
C ASN A 574 -12.88 -39.92 -12.01
N THR A 575 -12.31 -40.83 -12.79
CA THR A 575 -12.85 -41.31 -14.08
C THR A 575 -14.24 -41.94 -13.98
N ALA A 576 -14.60 -42.50 -12.82
CA ALA A 576 -15.90 -43.12 -12.59
C ALA A 576 -17.01 -42.08 -12.41
N ALA A 577 -16.72 -40.95 -11.77
CA ALA A 577 -17.65 -39.85 -11.56
C ALA A 577 -17.95 -39.10 -12.88
N CYS A 578 -16.94 -38.85 -13.72
CA CYS A 578 -17.12 -38.38 -15.11
C CYS A 578 -18.04 -39.30 -15.91
N SER A 579 -17.79 -40.61 -15.85
CA SER A 579 -18.57 -41.62 -16.59
C SER A 579 -20.03 -41.68 -16.14
N PHE A 580 -20.27 -41.62 -14.84
CA PHE A 580 -21.61 -41.66 -14.27
C PHE A 580 -22.44 -40.44 -14.68
N ILE A 581 -21.86 -39.24 -14.61
CA ILE A 581 -22.55 -37.99 -14.93
C ILE A 581 -22.82 -37.86 -16.43
N LEU A 582 -21.86 -38.21 -17.29
CA LEU A 582 -22.05 -38.22 -18.75
C LEU A 582 -23.16 -39.19 -19.16
N ARG A 583 -23.21 -40.38 -18.56
CA ARG A 583 -24.28 -41.38 -18.82
C ARG A 583 -25.64 -40.92 -18.28
N GLN A 584 -25.67 -40.28 -17.11
CA GLN A 584 -26.90 -39.74 -16.53
C GLN A 584 -27.47 -38.61 -17.38
N GLU A 585 -26.63 -37.70 -17.87
CA GLU A 585 -27.08 -36.54 -18.64
C GLU A 585 -27.48 -36.93 -20.06
N ALA A 586 -26.75 -37.85 -20.70
CA ALA A 586 -27.15 -38.43 -21.98
C ALA A 586 -28.47 -39.22 -21.87
N ARG A 587 -28.75 -39.87 -20.73
CA ARG A 587 -30.06 -40.51 -20.47
C ARG A 587 -31.17 -39.51 -20.21
N LYS A 588 -30.91 -38.43 -19.47
CA LYS A 588 -31.89 -37.35 -19.22
C LYS A 588 -32.30 -36.60 -20.50
N ARG A 589 -31.42 -36.57 -21.50
CA ARG A 589 -31.61 -35.86 -22.77
C ARG A 589 -31.87 -36.78 -23.96
N ALA A 590 -32.04 -38.08 -23.73
CA ALA A 590 -32.37 -39.09 -24.74
C ALA A 590 -33.72 -38.87 -25.45
N THR A 591 -34.47 -37.82 -25.10
CA THR A 591 -35.68 -37.37 -25.78
C THR A 591 -35.44 -36.33 -26.88
N LEU A 592 -34.21 -35.83 -27.03
CA LEU A 592 -33.82 -34.86 -28.06
C LEU A 592 -33.09 -35.59 -29.20
N HIS A 593 -33.67 -35.59 -30.39
CA HIS A 593 -32.97 -35.94 -31.62
C HIS A 593 -31.94 -34.86 -31.95
N GLY A 594 -30.64 -35.18 -31.96
CA GLY A 594 -29.61 -34.20 -32.27
C GLY A 594 -28.18 -34.74 -32.25
N VAL A 595 -27.27 -33.92 -32.76
CA VAL A 595 -25.82 -34.15 -32.72
C VAL A 595 -25.29 -33.48 -31.45
N CYS A 596 -24.76 -34.27 -30.51
CA CYS A 596 -24.11 -33.75 -29.32
C CYS A 596 -22.63 -33.48 -29.61
N ARG A 597 -22.20 -32.23 -29.59
CA ARG A 597 -20.80 -31.87 -29.48
C ARG A 597 -20.35 -32.00 -28.01
N VAL A 598 -19.18 -32.55 -27.78
CA VAL A 598 -18.57 -32.64 -26.46
C VAL A 598 -17.19 -32.04 -26.53
N VAL A 599 -17.01 -30.92 -25.85
CA VAL A 599 -15.70 -30.28 -25.71
C VAL A 599 -15.13 -30.75 -24.38
N CYS A 600 -14.00 -31.46 -24.44
CA CYS A 600 -13.31 -31.97 -23.28
C CYS A 600 -11.99 -31.20 -23.16
N LEU A 601 -11.79 -30.52 -22.03
CA LEU A 601 -10.54 -29.87 -21.70
C LEU A 601 -9.82 -30.71 -20.64
N ILE A 602 -8.66 -31.23 -21.03
CA ILE A 602 -7.78 -32.02 -20.17
C ILE A 602 -6.67 -31.10 -19.69
N ILE A 603 -6.58 -30.92 -18.37
CA ILE A 603 -5.56 -30.11 -17.71
C ILE A 603 -4.52 -31.06 -17.14
N HIS A 604 -3.27 -30.90 -17.59
CA HIS A 604 -2.11 -31.60 -17.04
C HIS A 604 -1.27 -30.62 -16.23
N ASP A 605 -1.34 -30.69 -14.90
CA ASP A 605 -0.42 -29.94 -14.04
C ASP A 605 0.87 -30.75 -13.82
N HIS A 606 2.00 -30.11 -14.11
CA HIS A 606 3.35 -30.59 -13.81
C HIS A 606 4.14 -29.45 -13.14
N ASN A 607 5.08 -29.78 -12.24
CA ASN A 607 6.04 -28.80 -11.70
C ASN A 607 6.87 -28.23 -12.86
N GLY A 608 6.54 -27.02 -13.31
CA GLY A 608 7.16 -26.38 -14.49
C GLY A 608 6.18 -25.98 -15.60
N GLY A 609 4.86 -26.16 -15.41
CA GLY A 609 3.83 -25.60 -16.28
C GLY A 609 2.64 -26.53 -16.55
N SER A 610 1.48 -25.93 -16.79
CA SER A 610 0.25 -26.65 -17.13
C SER A 610 0.13 -26.85 -18.65
N ILE A 611 -0.02 -28.10 -19.11
CA ILE A 611 -0.28 -28.41 -20.51
C ILE A 611 -1.79 -28.63 -20.70
N TYR A 612 -2.39 -27.85 -21.60
CA TYR A 612 -3.83 -27.89 -21.88
C TYR A 612 -4.10 -28.57 -23.22
N GLU A 613 -4.93 -29.61 -23.21
CA GLU A 613 -5.38 -30.28 -24.45
C GLU A 613 -6.90 -30.11 -24.61
N GLU A 614 -7.30 -29.34 -25.62
CA GLU A 614 -8.70 -29.19 -26.04
C GLU A 614 -9.02 -30.27 -27.09
N ARG A 615 -9.99 -31.14 -26.81
CA ARG A 615 -10.49 -32.10 -27.80
C ARG A 615 -11.99 -31.98 -27.95
N GLU A 616 -12.41 -31.77 -29.20
CA GLU A 616 -13.80 -31.72 -29.61
C GLU A 616 -14.24 -33.09 -30.16
N PHE A 617 -15.38 -33.59 -29.68
CA PHE A 617 -15.97 -34.85 -30.13
C PHE A 617 -17.39 -34.62 -30.60
N THR A 618 -17.80 -35.34 -31.65
CA THR A 618 -19.16 -35.33 -32.17
C THR A 618 -19.82 -36.68 -31.87
N LEU A 619 -20.90 -36.66 -31.10
CA LEU A 619 -21.72 -37.80 -30.72
C LEU A 619 -23.06 -37.70 -31.42
N GLU A 620 -23.37 -38.67 -32.29
CA GLU A 620 -24.71 -38.79 -32.89
C GLU A 620 -25.60 -39.60 -31.94
N VAL A 621 -26.76 -39.05 -31.56
CA VAL A 621 -27.72 -39.73 -30.66
C VAL A 621 -28.84 -40.33 -31.52
N HIS A 622 -28.89 -41.66 -31.61
CA HIS A 622 -29.94 -42.40 -32.31
C HIS A 622 -31.05 -42.87 -31.36
N ASN A 623 -32.24 -43.09 -31.93
CA ASN A 623 -33.57 -43.08 -31.29
C ASN A 623 -33.86 -44.15 -30.22
N ASP A 624 -32.89 -44.99 -29.85
CA ASP A 624 -33.07 -45.98 -28.82
C ASP A 624 -32.23 -45.59 -27.60
N ALA A 625 -32.90 -45.35 -26.47
CA ALA A 625 -32.30 -44.99 -25.17
C ALA A 625 -31.26 -46.00 -24.63
N ALA A 626 -30.98 -47.08 -25.37
CA ALA A 626 -29.98 -48.10 -25.10
C ALA A 626 -28.69 -47.98 -25.94
N GLN A 627 -28.65 -47.14 -26.98
CA GLN A 627 -27.48 -46.94 -27.85
C GLN A 627 -27.16 -45.44 -28.03
N ILE A 628 -26.82 -44.77 -26.92
CA ILE A 628 -25.77 -43.74 -27.01
C ILE A 628 -24.54 -44.50 -27.53
N ASP A 629 -23.82 -43.97 -28.53
CA ASP A 629 -22.63 -44.60 -29.11
C ASP A 629 -21.53 -44.80 -28.04
N CYS A 630 -21.72 -45.83 -27.21
CA CYS A 630 -20.90 -46.17 -26.06
C CYS A 630 -19.49 -46.54 -26.49
N TYR A 631 -19.31 -46.81 -27.79
CA TYR A 631 -18.02 -47.02 -28.41
C TYR A 631 -17.20 -45.73 -28.48
N ARG A 632 -17.79 -44.60 -28.90
CA ARG A 632 -17.09 -43.28 -28.93
C ARG A 632 -16.87 -42.68 -27.55
N VAL A 633 -17.83 -42.84 -26.63
CA VAL A 633 -17.61 -42.49 -25.21
C VAL A 633 -16.52 -43.42 -24.63
N GLY A 634 -16.53 -44.70 -25.02
CA GLY A 634 -15.47 -45.69 -24.79
C GLY A 634 -14.08 -45.27 -25.28
N GLN A 635 -13.98 -44.65 -26.45
CA GLN A 635 -12.73 -44.10 -27.00
C GLN A 635 -12.26 -42.88 -26.22
N LEU A 636 -13.16 -41.98 -25.82
CA LEU A 636 -12.89 -40.89 -24.89
C LEU A 636 -12.32 -41.41 -23.55
N PHE A 637 -12.90 -42.49 -23.02
CA PHE A 637 -12.41 -43.18 -21.81
C PHE A 637 -11.05 -43.85 -22.03
N ALA A 638 -10.83 -44.49 -23.18
CA ALA A 638 -9.56 -45.14 -23.53
C ALA A 638 -8.44 -44.11 -23.68
N LEU A 639 -8.73 -42.94 -24.28
CA LEU A 639 -7.78 -41.83 -24.43
C LEU A 639 -7.45 -41.15 -23.11
N PHE A 640 -8.44 -40.91 -22.24
CA PHE A 640 -8.18 -40.36 -20.89
C PHE A 640 -7.35 -41.33 -20.04
N LYS A 641 -7.62 -42.64 -20.16
CA LYS A 641 -6.81 -43.69 -19.53
C LYS A 641 -5.40 -43.76 -20.14
N GLN A 642 -5.27 -43.65 -21.46
CA GLN A 642 -3.98 -43.61 -22.14
C GLN A 642 -3.15 -42.37 -21.78
N SER A 643 -3.78 -41.22 -21.57
CA SER A 643 -3.11 -39.99 -21.13
C SER A 643 -2.61 -40.11 -19.68
N LYS A 644 -3.41 -40.75 -18.81
CA LYS A 644 -2.99 -41.10 -17.44
C LYS A 644 -1.85 -42.13 -17.42
N GLU A 645 -1.91 -43.15 -18.29
CA GLU A 645 -0.93 -44.25 -18.35
C GLU A 645 0.36 -43.91 -19.11
N LYS A 646 0.33 -43.05 -20.15
CA LYS A 646 1.52 -42.67 -20.93
C LYS A 646 2.47 -41.69 -20.21
N LYS A 647 2.06 -41.12 -19.09
CA LYS A 647 2.85 -40.15 -18.31
C LYS A 647 3.12 -40.56 -16.86
N LEU A 648 2.69 -41.74 -16.41
CA LEU A 648 3.31 -42.40 -15.25
C LEU A 648 4.62 -43.00 -15.76
N PRO A 649 5.80 -42.48 -15.37
CA PRO A 649 7.03 -43.21 -15.66
C PRO A 649 6.90 -44.57 -14.97
N THR A 650 7.29 -45.65 -15.65
CA THR A 650 7.74 -46.86 -14.94
C THR A 650 8.96 -46.45 -14.13
N ILE A 651 8.74 -45.98 -12.91
CA ILE A 651 9.78 -45.67 -11.93
C ILE A 651 10.32 -47.02 -11.49
N ASN A 652 11.50 -47.39 -12.00
CA ASN A 652 12.35 -48.35 -11.32
C ASN A 652 12.67 -47.78 -9.94
N GLU A 653 12.46 -48.59 -8.92
CA GLU A 653 12.73 -48.29 -7.52
C GLU A 653 14.15 -47.76 -7.33
N THR A 654 14.30 -46.45 -7.17
CA THR A 654 15.29 -45.76 -6.31
C THR A 654 15.13 -44.25 -6.53
N ASP A 655 14.32 -43.60 -5.70
CA ASP A 655 14.50 -42.24 -5.15
C ASP A 655 13.17 -41.60 -4.77
N ASN A 656 13.23 -40.86 -3.67
CA ASN A 656 12.15 -40.71 -2.69
C ASN A 656 11.28 -39.46 -2.92
N GLU A 657 10.87 -39.20 -4.17
CA GLU A 657 9.96 -38.09 -4.49
C GLU A 657 8.69 -38.61 -5.17
N ARG A 658 7.58 -38.61 -4.43
CA ARG A 658 6.24 -38.87 -4.98
C ARG A 658 5.80 -37.67 -5.82
N VAL A 659 5.94 -37.75 -7.13
CA VAL A 659 5.31 -36.82 -8.07
C VAL A 659 3.80 -37.05 -8.06
N ILE A 660 3.03 -36.14 -7.45
CA ILE A 660 1.56 -36.15 -7.53
C ILE A 660 1.15 -35.45 -8.82
N VAL A 661 0.66 -36.21 -9.81
CA VAL A 661 0.07 -35.66 -11.04
C VAL A 661 -1.45 -35.66 -10.87
N ASP A 662 -2.03 -34.50 -10.59
CA ASP A 662 -3.49 -34.31 -10.60
C ASP A 662 -3.94 -33.97 -12.03
N ALA A 663 -4.81 -34.80 -12.60
CA ALA A 663 -5.41 -34.58 -13.91
C ALA A 663 -6.89 -34.21 -13.74
N TYR A 664 -7.26 -32.99 -14.11
CA TYR A 664 -8.64 -32.50 -14.06
C TYR A 664 -9.27 -32.54 -15.46
N ALA A 665 -10.52 -33.01 -15.54
CA ALA A 665 -11.32 -32.98 -16.77
C ALA A 665 -12.53 -32.06 -16.61
N VAL A 666 -12.62 -31.02 -17.44
CA VAL A 666 -13.83 -30.21 -17.58
C VAL A 666 -14.55 -30.72 -18.82
N VAL A 667 -15.71 -31.35 -18.62
CA VAL A 667 -16.54 -31.86 -19.72
C VAL A 667 -17.71 -30.92 -19.93
N VAL A 668 -17.76 -30.29 -21.11
CA VAL A 668 -18.91 -29.47 -21.52
C VAL A 668 -19.70 -30.23 -22.57
N LEU A 669 -20.92 -30.63 -22.20
CA LEU A 669 -21.89 -31.23 -23.11
C LEU A 669 -22.62 -30.11 -23.87
N VAL A 670 -22.52 -30.13 -25.19
CA VAL A 670 -23.05 -29.14 -26.13
C VAL A 670 -24.05 -29.87 -27.03
N VAL A 671 -25.35 -29.68 -26.82
CA VAL A 671 -26.41 -30.36 -27.61
C VAL A 671 -26.90 -29.43 -28.73
N GLU A 672 -26.58 -29.74 -30.00
CA GLU A 672 -27.11 -28.99 -31.17
C GLU A 672 -28.57 -29.37 -31.48
#